data_AF-A0A423SB83-F1
#
_entry.id   AF-A0A423SB83-F1
#
_cell.length_a   1.000
_cell.length_b   1.000
_cell.length_c   1.000
_cell.angle_alpha   90.00
_cell.angle_beta   90.00
_cell.angle_gamma   90.00
#
_symmetry.space_group_name_H-M   'P 1'
#
loop_
_entity.id
_entity.type
_entity.pdbx_description
1 polymer ?
#
loop_
_entity_poly.entity_id
_entity_poly.type
_entity_poly.pdbx_seq_one_letter_code
_entity_poly.pdbx_strand_id
1 'polypeptide(L)'
;MTTSQLFLVLALVAGSLAEPFVPSPLGSGRAKMLHRMPVTGSPKLAYQPDKTYAYQYSGKSKVQLKGVTTATRRPSGRHKLISPGSALATWPSPSRIPRWMAPGPIVARTLERHPLVVAVVDGRVQHVCAHPEDEPWAINLKKGVASAFQNSIPSLSAVSSGITVTETDVVGKCPTKYEIETEGEKVIVVKEKNHHHCQQRYPTPAHIPALWLKAPLPIQESTSQCKQEIANGIYTAITCQDKNIVRPAIGIYKYVEASQDSTLRFISESSDTSAISAIPSGEMQVESLLYNHQTMKDPQLAPELDELMKGICDKTKDTVEAEAAALVAKALHLLRRVPETVVVETAQKVRQGHYCSDSARLESIFLDAVAFLHESGAVKVMVQEIENGRATGGRLALYTAALYLIPRPSIEAVKALTPLFESPRPVPSVLLAAASMINHYCLHTPACHQKAPVARIAEILATRVQSHCSPSAGAEGEEVPLAFFKAIGNMGVATPAAVEKLVDIAVRPAFDTEVRIASYLAAVRCAEQEHLEKIIEKISKEENTQVRGFVLGHLINIQEGSCPNKENLRYLLANVVIPTDFEKDFRKFSRHIDMAYYAPAFGMGAGLESNIIYAPGSFIPRAVNLNMRATVDETPMDIAEIGARFEGVDSIIEELLGPQGYLRKATFGKIMEDITGFAGEKGLKIMEHFKHTMRTRRSIDASVISDFFGKLYGESSSHTHADIFARFMGHEITFADVAQSLKGVTADTLIETFFSFFENSLEHMKDLNLNTARTAQLSMDYSLPTIQGTPLKLNLAATAVAGLKMEGNVNIGQILSDLGNSHTGIKVFPGLSVQATGFVGFECRFTKVGIEMQNTISSATGAAINIRTTENKKIELELEIPDKMELLNIKAETYLQS
;
A
#
# COMPACT_ATOMS: atom_id res chain seq x y z
N MET A 1 34.77 51.53 -25.23
CA MET A 1 35.87 50.78 -24.56
C MET A 1 35.25 50.12 -23.33
N THR A 2 34.59 48.98 -23.53
CA THR A 2 35.09 47.59 -23.42
C THR A 2 35.20 47.11 -21.97
N THR A 3 34.24 46.24 -21.66
CA THR A 3 33.95 45.38 -20.50
C THR A 3 35.07 44.39 -20.16
N SER A 4 36.33 44.83 -20.13
CA SER A 4 37.49 43.94 -19.92
C SER A 4 38.17 44.07 -18.55
N GLN A 5 37.71 44.93 -17.64
CA GLN A 5 38.39 45.12 -16.34
C GLN A 5 37.59 44.67 -15.09
N LEU A 6 36.37 44.17 -15.24
CA LEU A 6 35.63 43.59 -14.11
C LEU A 6 35.85 42.08 -13.93
N PHE A 7 36.44 41.40 -14.92
CA PHE A 7 36.61 39.93 -14.90
C PHE A 7 37.90 39.42 -14.25
N LEU A 8 38.85 40.30 -13.90
CA LEU A 8 40.16 39.88 -13.42
C LEU A 8 40.33 39.85 -11.89
N VAL A 9 39.32 40.28 -11.12
CA VAL A 9 39.36 40.22 -9.63
C VAL A 9 38.53 39.07 -9.06
N LEU A 10 37.64 38.45 -9.85
CA LEU A 10 36.84 37.28 -9.42
C LEU A 10 37.50 35.91 -9.72
N ALA A 11 38.61 35.88 -10.45
CA ALA A 11 39.29 34.63 -10.84
C ALA A 11 40.43 34.18 -9.91
N LEU A 12 40.73 34.91 -8.83
CA LEU A 12 41.87 34.60 -7.93
C LEU A 12 41.50 34.14 -6.51
N VAL A 13 40.25 33.78 -6.23
CA VAL A 13 39.85 33.19 -4.93
C VAL A 13 39.22 31.78 -5.05
N ALA A 14 39.09 31.24 -6.26
CA ALA A 14 38.54 29.89 -6.48
C ALA A 14 39.62 28.81 -6.76
N GLY A 15 40.87 29.03 -6.31
CA GLY A 15 42.03 28.22 -6.68
C GLY A 15 42.89 27.77 -5.50
N SER A 16 42.30 27.37 -4.37
CA SER A 16 43.04 26.76 -3.26
C SER A 16 42.16 25.97 -2.28
N LEU A 17 41.35 25.02 -2.77
CA LEU A 17 40.78 23.92 -1.95
C LEU A 17 40.55 22.63 -2.78
N ALA A 18 41.39 22.39 -3.79
CA ALA A 18 41.47 21.08 -4.44
C ALA A 18 42.80 20.44 -4.01
N GLU A 19 42.78 19.61 -2.98
CA GLU A 19 43.88 18.67 -2.74
C GLU A 19 43.80 17.50 -3.75
N PRO A 20 44.94 16.90 -4.13
CA PRO A 20 44.99 15.91 -5.18
C PRO A 20 44.37 14.58 -4.71
N PHE A 21 43.50 14.02 -5.54
CA PHE A 21 43.00 12.66 -5.40
C PHE A 21 44.13 11.67 -5.71
N VAL A 22 44.83 11.21 -4.68
CA VAL A 22 45.76 10.07 -4.79
C VAL A 22 45.00 8.79 -4.44
N PRO A 23 44.81 7.84 -5.38
CA PRO A 23 44.18 6.56 -5.07
C PRO A 23 45.19 5.66 -4.36
N SER A 24 45.05 5.52 -3.05
CA SER A 24 45.81 4.55 -2.23
C SER A 24 44.96 3.29 -1.98
N PRO A 25 45.56 2.08 -2.03
CA PRO A 25 44.83 0.82 -1.99
C PRO A 25 44.40 0.43 -0.56
N LEU A 26 43.21 -0.16 -0.44
CA LEU A 26 42.69 -0.94 0.69
C LEU A 26 43.05 -0.43 2.11
N GLY A 27 42.37 0.62 2.56
CA GLY A 27 42.30 1.02 3.98
C GLY A 27 40.98 0.62 4.63
N SER A 28 41.02 0.07 5.85
CA SER A 28 39.87 -0.46 6.59
C SER A 28 38.74 0.56 6.83
N GLY A 29 37.51 0.06 6.99
CA GLY A 29 36.26 0.85 7.09
C GLY A 29 36.22 1.96 8.17
N ARG A 30 37.18 2.00 9.10
CA ARG A 30 37.33 3.07 10.10
C ARG A 30 37.58 4.46 9.47
N ALA A 31 38.26 4.55 8.34
CA ALA A 31 38.73 5.82 7.77
C ALA A 31 37.64 6.64 7.04
N LYS A 32 36.60 5.99 6.47
CA LYS A 32 35.48 6.70 5.80
C LYS A 32 34.52 7.40 6.77
N MET A 33 34.59 7.09 8.07
CA MET A 33 33.59 7.51 9.08
C MET A 33 34.02 8.71 9.94
N LEU A 34 35.31 9.06 9.95
CA LEU A 34 35.86 10.16 10.76
C LEU A 34 36.13 11.44 9.95
N HIS A 35 36.18 11.35 8.62
CA HIS A 35 36.45 12.51 7.76
C HIS A 35 35.16 13.16 7.25
N ARG A 36 34.59 14.05 8.07
CA ARG A 36 33.79 15.23 7.67
C ARG A 36 33.25 15.91 8.93
N MET A 37 34.08 16.65 9.67
CA MET A 37 33.60 17.58 10.68
C MET A 37 34.35 18.90 10.57
N PRO A 38 33.67 20.02 10.26
CA PRO A 38 34.29 21.33 10.32
C PRO A 38 34.58 21.68 11.78
N VAL A 39 35.80 22.16 12.04
CA VAL A 39 36.16 22.79 13.32
C VAL A 39 35.40 24.11 13.39
N THR A 40 34.33 24.14 14.17
CA THR A 40 33.63 25.38 14.52
C THR A 40 34.09 25.84 15.91
N GLY A 41 33.85 27.12 16.24
CA GLY A 41 34.38 27.80 17.43
C GLY A 41 33.97 27.19 18.78
N SER A 42 34.18 27.96 19.86
CA SER A 42 33.98 27.53 21.25
C SER A 42 32.68 26.72 21.45
N PRO A 43 32.76 25.43 21.84
CA PRO A 43 31.62 24.54 21.84
C PRO A 43 30.63 24.89 22.96
N LYS A 44 29.33 24.77 22.66
CA LYS A 44 28.24 25.02 23.61
C LYS A 44 28.27 24.13 24.86
N LEU A 45 28.88 22.94 24.73
CA LEU A 45 29.00 21.95 25.79
C LEU A 45 30.47 21.60 26.01
N ALA A 46 30.83 21.32 27.27
CA ALA A 46 32.20 21.18 27.74
C ALA A 46 32.69 19.72 27.81
N TYR A 47 32.15 18.84 26.96
CA TYR A 47 32.62 17.46 26.85
C TYR A 47 34.05 17.42 26.31
N GLN A 48 34.94 16.73 27.01
CA GLN A 48 36.34 16.62 26.63
C GLN A 48 36.62 15.32 25.86
N PRO A 49 37.51 15.37 24.85
CA PRO A 49 38.03 14.16 24.21
C PRO A 49 38.70 13.25 25.24
N ASP A 50 38.71 11.93 24.96
CA ASP A 50 39.37 10.90 25.77
C ASP A 50 38.95 10.80 27.24
N LYS A 51 37.82 11.40 27.59
CA LYS A 51 37.16 11.25 28.88
C LYS A 51 35.90 10.42 28.78
N THR A 52 35.42 9.92 29.91
CA THR A 52 34.25 9.06 29.97
C THR A 52 33.29 9.65 30.98
N TYR A 53 32.15 10.09 30.47
CA TYR A 53 31.04 10.57 31.27
C TYR A 53 30.14 9.39 31.61
N ALA A 54 29.39 9.50 32.71
CA ALA A 54 28.57 8.42 33.19
C ALA A 54 27.16 8.93 33.50
N TYR A 55 26.13 8.40 32.84
CA TYR A 55 24.74 8.68 33.19
C TYR A 55 23.96 7.44 33.62
N GLN A 56 23.04 7.63 34.56
CA GLN A 56 22.00 6.68 34.90
C GLN A 56 20.75 6.99 34.07
N TYR A 57 20.28 6.02 33.28
CA TYR A 57 19.03 6.12 32.52
C TYR A 57 17.90 5.36 33.22
N SER A 58 16.71 5.96 33.32
CA SER A 58 15.51 5.27 33.77
C SER A 58 14.30 5.68 32.92
N GLY A 59 13.38 4.75 32.68
CA GLY A 59 12.19 4.97 31.85
C GLY A 59 10.94 4.35 32.47
N LYS A 60 9.79 4.95 32.23
CA LYS A 60 8.48 4.45 32.65
C LYS A 60 7.49 4.61 31.52
N SER A 61 6.76 3.54 31.23
CA SER A 61 5.70 3.52 30.22
C SER A 61 4.38 3.25 30.91
N LYS A 62 3.34 3.99 30.53
CA LYS A 62 2.03 3.93 31.16
C LYS A 62 0.95 4.08 30.11
N VAL A 63 -0.04 3.18 30.14
CA VAL A 63 -1.21 3.22 29.25
C VAL A 63 -2.46 3.18 30.11
N GLN A 64 -3.43 4.04 29.82
CA GLN A 64 -4.68 4.13 30.58
C GLN A 64 -5.88 4.25 29.66
N LEU A 65 -6.94 3.51 29.97
CA LEU A 65 -8.27 3.76 29.43
C LEU A 65 -9.01 4.74 30.36
N LYS A 66 -9.33 5.93 29.86
CA LYS A 66 -10.10 6.94 30.59
C LYS A 66 -11.60 6.76 30.30
N GLY A 67 -12.44 7.05 31.30
CA GLY A 67 -13.91 6.92 31.17
C GLY A 67 -14.50 5.57 31.60
N VAL A 68 -13.77 4.75 32.36
CA VAL A 68 -14.26 3.47 32.95
C VAL A 68 -14.19 3.55 34.48
N THR A 69 -15.31 3.34 35.16
CA THR A 69 -15.49 3.49 36.62
C THR A 69 -15.14 2.24 37.43
N THR A 70 -14.90 1.08 36.80
CA THR A 70 -14.52 -0.16 37.49
C THR A 70 -12.99 -0.30 37.58
N ALA A 71 -12.48 -0.37 38.81
CA ALA A 71 -11.11 -0.67 39.23
C ALA A 71 -10.02 -0.43 38.16
N THR A 72 -9.58 0.82 37.99
CA THR A 72 -8.41 1.18 37.17
C THR A 72 -7.15 0.50 37.69
N ARG A 73 -6.87 -0.73 37.26
CA ARG A 73 -5.54 -1.33 37.36
C ARG A 73 -4.72 -0.71 36.23
N ARG A 74 -3.76 0.13 36.58
CA ARG A 74 -2.91 0.86 35.64
C ARG A 74 -1.79 -0.10 35.20
N PRO A 75 -1.70 -0.56 33.94
CA PRO A 75 -0.48 -1.18 33.47
C PRO A 75 0.61 -0.10 33.50
N SER A 76 1.50 -0.19 34.49
CA SER A 76 2.69 0.64 34.59
C SER A 76 3.90 -0.29 34.48
N GLY A 77 4.55 -0.28 33.32
CA GLY A 77 5.86 -0.88 33.18
C GLY A 77 6.88 0.05 33.84
N ARG A 78 7.38 -0.34 35.01
CA ARG A 78 8.63 0.24 35.53
C ARG A 78 9.76 -0.58 34.93
N HIS A 79 10.25 -0.17 33.77
CA HIS A 79 11.57 -0.61 33.33
C HIS A 79 12.58 0.15 34.18
N LYS A 80 12.88 -0.41 35.35
CA LYS A 80 14.03 0.02 36.12
C LYS A 80 15.25 -0.53 35.40
N LEU A 81 15.68 0.19 34.38
CA LEU A 81 17.05 0.09 33.91
C LEU A 81 17.93 0.60 35.06
N ILE A 82 18.19 -0.24 36.05
CA ILE A 82 19.20 0.07 37.06
C ILE A 82 20.50 -0.20 36.35
N SER A 83 21.06 0.81 35.67
CA SER A 83 22.49 0.80 35.36
C SER A 83 23.26 1.02 36.67
N PRO A 84 24.12 0.08 37.09
CA PRO A 84 25.36 0.40 37.75
C PRO A 84 26.41 0.55 36.64
N GLY A 85 26.64 1.78 36.22
CA GLY A 85 27.70 2.10 35.25
C GLY A 85 27.21 2.89 34.04
N SER A 86 27.41 4.20 34.13
CA SER A 86 27.99 5.04 33.09
C SER A 86 27.51 4.96 31.63
N ALA A 87 26.49 5.75 31.23
CA ALA A 87 26.40 6.18 29.83
C ALA A 87 27.50 7.22 29.52
N LEU A 88 28.36 7.00 28.52
CA LEU A 88 29.30 7.98 27.98
C LEU A 88 28.67 8.85 26.91
N ALA A 89 28.99 10.14 26.90
CA ALA A 89 28.91 11.00 25.73
C ALA A 89 30.28 11.68 25.56
N THR A 90 30.92 11.53 24.40
CA THR A 90 32.23 12.14 24.08
C THR A 90 32.21 12.80 22.71
N TRP A 91 32.82 13.98 22.61
CA TRP A 91 33.13 14.70 21.37
C TRP A 91 34.61 15.10 21.39
N PRO A 92 35.32 15.27 20.26
CA PRO A 92 35.38 14.49 19.03
C PRO A 92 36.72 13.71 18.93
N SER A 93 36.65 12.38 18.94
CA SER A 93 37.41 11.38 18.15
C SER A 93 36.96 9.98 18.67
N PRO A 94 36.94 8.92 17.84
CA PRO A 94 35.90 7.89 17.82
C PRO A 94 35.78 7.15 19.16
N SER A 95 34.71 7.39 19.91
CA SER A 95 34.58 6.89 21.28
C SER A 95 33.14 6.47 21.61
N ARG A 96 33.01 5.31 22.27
CA ARG A 96 31.81 4.47 22.42
C ARG A 96 31.17 4.63 23.81
N ILE A 97 29.87 4.36 23.86
CA ILE A 97 29.01 4.30 25.05
C ILE A 97 29.05 2.91 25.69
N PRO A 98 29.25 2.72 27.01
CA PRO A 98 29.13 1.41 27.66
C PRO A 98 27.81 1.18 28.44
N ARG A 99 27.46 -0.12 28.50
CA ARG A 99 26.62 -0.91 29.45
C ARG A 99 25.21 -0.44 29.87
N TRP A 100 24.20 -1.21 29.44
CA TRP A 100 22.75 -1.03 29.63
C TRP A 100 22.13 -2.20 30.40
N MET A 101 21.94 -2.09 31.72
CA MET A 101 21.21 -3.13 32.46
C MET A 101 19.69 -2.98 32.31
N ALA A 102 19.09 -3.80 31.44
CA ALA A 102 17.66 -3.92 31.17
C ALA A 102 16.94 -4.95 32.07
N PRO A 103 15.59 -5.01 32.07
CA PRO A 103 14.85 -5.96 32.89
C PRO A 103 15.03 -7.37 32.30
N GLY A 104 15.93 -8.15 32.92
CA GLY A 104 16.28 -9.52 32.53
C GLY A 104 17.62 -9.63 31.79
N PRO A 105 18.37 -10.74 31.98
CA PRO A 105 19.74 -10.90 31.46
C PRO A 105 19.83 -10.90 29.92
N ILE A 106 18.76 -11.30 29.22
CA ILE A 106 18.73 -11.37 27.74
C ILE A 106 18.61 -9.97 27.11
N VAL A 107 17.68 -9.14 27.60
CA VAL A 107 17.46 -7.79 27.08
C VAL A 107 18.71 -6.92 27.26
N ALA A 108 19.35 -7.04 28.44
CA ALA A 108 20.58 -6.34 28.74
C ALA A 108 21.70 -6.79 27.79
N ARG A 109 21.86 -8.12 27.62
CA ARG A 109 22.87 -8.67 26.72
C ARG A 109 22.71 -8.20 25.28
N THR A 110 21.48 -8.10 24.75
CA THR A 110 21.27 -7.62 23.37
C THR A 110 21.56 -6.12 23.23
N LEU A 111 21.07 -5.28 24.15
CA LEU A 111 21.35 -3.84 24.12
C LEU A 111 22.85 -3.53 24.28
N GLU A 112 23.56 -4.33 25.08
CA GLU A 112 24.99 -4.18 25.35
C GLU A 112 25.91 -4.79 24.29
N ARG A 113 25.40 -5.73 23.48
CA ARG A 113 26.22 -6.50 22.52
C ARG A 113 26.94 -5.60 21.52
N HIS A 114 26.24 -4.61 20.99
CA HIS A 114 26.77 -3.69 19.97
C HIS A 114 26.46 -2.25 20.38
N PRO A 115 27.44 -1.41 20.70
CA PRO A 115 27.19 -0.01 21.03
C PRO A 115 27.04 0.86 19.77
N LEU A 116 26.25 1.92 19.92
CA LEU A 116 25.95 2.90 18.89
C LEU A 116 27.01 4.02 18.92
N VAL A 117 27.54 4.39 17.76
CA VAL A 117 28.41 5.57 17.63
C VAL A 117 27.57 6.74 17.16
N VAL A 118 27.73 7.91 17.78
CA VAL A 118 26.92 9.10 17.48
C VAL A 118 27.84 10.23 17.03
N ALA A 119 27.61 10.74 15.82
CA ALA A 119 28.33 11.89 15.31
C ALA A 119 27.59 13.17 15.70
N VAL A 120 28.23 14.06 16.44
CA VAL A 120 27.60 15.27 16.97
C VAL A 120 28.47 16.49 16.71
N VAL A 121 27.83 17.59 16.34
CA VAL A 121 28.47 18.89 16.11
C VAL A 121 27.65 19.94 16.86
N ASP A 122 28.27 20.62 17.82
CA ASP A 122 27.67 21.69 18.63
C ASP A 122 26.30 21.35 19.29
N GLY A 123 26.18 20.12 19.78
CA GLY A 123 24.94 19.60 20.36
C GLY A 123 23.95 19.02 19.37
N ARG A 124 24.20 19.12 18.05
CA ARG A 124 23.35 18.53 17.02
C ARG A 124 23.89 17.20 16.51
N VAL A 125 23.09 16.14 16.63
CA VAL A 125 23.42 14.84 16.05
C VAL A 125 23.30 14.91 14.53
N GLN A 126 24.36 14.50 13.83
CA GLN A 126 24.41 14.48 12.37
C GLN A 126 23.95 13.14 11.81
N HIS A 127 24.47 12.05 12.36
CA HIS A 127 24.14 10.67 12.00
C HIS A 127 24.57 9.73 13.13
N VAL A 128 24.12 8.48 13.05
CA VAL A 128 24.56 7.42 13.96
C VAL A 128 25.17 6.27 13.17
N CYS A 129 26.01 5.46 13.79
CA CYS A 129 26.55 4.25 13.19
C CYS A 129 26.22 3.06 14.07
N ALA A 130 25.58 2.05 13.48
CA ALA A 130 25.20 0.80 14.13
C ALA A 130 25.99 -0.37 13.54
N HIS A 131 26.09 -1.46 14.32
CA HIS A 131 26.64 -2.71 13.81
C HIS A 131 25.60 -3.41 12.93
N PRO A 132 25.98 -4.04 11.79
CA PRO A 132 25.02 -4.69 10.88
C PRO A 132 24.15 -5.79 11.54
N GLU A 133 24.68 -6.44 12.59
CA GLU A 133 23.95 -7.47 13.36
C GLU A 133 23.18 -6.92 14.57
N ASP A 134 23.23 -5.61 14.84
CA ASP A 134 22.47 -5.02 15.95
C ASP A 134 20.98 -4.95 15.60
N GLU A 135 20.12 -5.22 16.57
CA GLU A 135 18.70 -5.35 16.30
C GLU A 135 18.05 -3.96 16.11
N PRO A 136 17.17 -3.76 15.10
CA PRO A 136 16.54 -2.45 14.86
C PRO A 136 15.86 -1.84 16.10
N TRP A 137 15.19 -2.64 16.93
CA TRP A 137 14.58 -2.15 18.18
C TRP A 137 15.62 -1.67 19.20
N ALA A 138 16.77 -2.34 19.28
CA ALA A 138 17.88 -1.97 20.17
C ALA A 138 18.55 -0.68 19.69
N ILE A 139 18.74 -0.56 18.37
CA ILE A 139 19.23 0.65 17.72
C ILE A 139 18.27 1.82 18.01
N ASN A 140 16.96 1.63 17.88
CA ASN A 140 15.97 2.69 18.13
C ASN A 140 15.98 3.18 19.58
N LEU A 141 16.12 2.30 20.56
CA LEU A 141 16.30 2.69 21.97
C LEU A 141 17.56 3.55 22.17
N LYS A 142 18.68 3.15 21.54
CA LYS A 142 19.93 3.91 21.59
C LYS A 142 19.80 5.27 20.88
N LYS A 143 19.06 5.34 19.77
CA LYS A 143 18.70 6.58 19.07
C LYS A 143 17.84 7.49 19.94
N GLY A 144 16.93 6.95 20.76
CA GLY A 144 16.16 7.73 21.73
C GLY A 144 17.04 8.42 22.77
N VAL A 145 18.05 7.71 23.27
CA VAL A 145 19.05 8.30 24.19
C VAL A 145 19.86 9.39 23.48
N ALA A 146 20.36 9.13 22.28
CA ALA A 146 21.07 10.14 21.48
C ALA A 146 20.20 11.39 21.22
N SER A 147 18.91 11.19 20.96
CA SER A 147 17.93 12.26 20.74
C SER A 147 17.68 13.12 21.99
N ALA A 148 17.82 12.54 23.18
CA ALA A 148 17.70 13.26 24.46
C ALA A 148 18.89 14.23 24.69
N PHE A 149 20.11 13.85 24.26
CA PHE A 149 21.30 14.71 24.33
C PHE A 149 21.32 15.82 23.28
N GLN A 150 20.51 15.69 22.23
CA GLN A 150 20.46 16.65 21.14
C GLN A 150 19.90 18.00 21.58
N ASN A 151 20.61 19.06 21.22
CA ASN A 151 20.26 20.44 21.47
C ASN A 151 20.68 21.29 20.27
N SER A 152 19.70 21.75 19.48
CA SER A 152 19.93 22.40 18.18
C SER A 152 20.01 23.93 18.25
N ILE A 153 19.98 24.54 19.44
CA ILE A 153 20.02 26.01 19.55
C ILE A 153 21.45 26.56 19.42
N PRO A 154 21.64 27.78 18.89
CA PRO A 154 22.97 28.36 18.67
C PRO A 154 23.76 28.68 19.95
N SER A 155 23.09 29.03 21.06
CA SER A 155 23.76 29.37 22.32
C SER A 155 22.89 29.04 23.54
N LEU A 156 23.50 28.78 24.70
CA LEU A 156 22.80 28.58 25.98
C LEU A 156 22.40 29.90 26.66
N SER A 157 22.27 31.00 25.90
CA SER A 157 21.90 32.31 26.44
C SER A 157 20.40 32.57 26.29
N ALA A 158 19.84 33.44 27.13
CA ALA A 158 18.43 33.84 27.07
C ALA A 158 18.00 34.40 25.70
N VAL A 159 18.95 34.90 24.88
CA VAL A 159 18.71 35.38 23.51
C VAL A 159 18.20 34.25 22.59
N SER A 160 18.53 33.00 22.89
CA SER A 160 18.06 31.82 22.17
C SER A 160 16.76 31.24 22.73
N SER A 161 16.10 31.89 23.70
CA SER A 161 14.78 31.46 24.21
C SER A 161 13.66 31.83 23.24
N GLY A 162 12.61 31.02 23.17
CA GLY A 162 11.45 31.20 22.29
C GLY A 162 11.68 30.82 20.83
N ILE A 163 12.89 30.43 20.44
CA ILE A 163 13.20 30.07 19.04
C ILE A 163 12.59 28.70 18.69
N THR A 164 12.16 28.57 17.44
CA THR A 164 11.75 27.28 16.87
C THR A 164 12.76 26.85 15.82
N VAL A 165 13.32 25.66 15.99
CA VAL A 165 14.33 25.08 15.08
C VAL A 165 13.84 23.73 14.60
N THR A 166 13.96 23.45 13.30
CA THR A 166 13.68 22.12 12.77
C THR A 166 14.78 21.14 13.19
N GLU A 167 14.37 20.10 13.90
CA GLU A 167 15.23 19.09 14.48
C GLU A 167 14.92 17.71 13.88
N THR A 168 15.95 16.98 13.44
CA THR A 168 15.82 15.57 13.07
C THR A 168 16.23 14.72 14.26
N ASP A 169 15.36 13.84 14.73
CA ASP A 169 15.62 12.91 15.82
C ASP A 169 14.93 11.54 15.62
N VAL A 170 14.88 10.69 16.65
CA VAL A 170 14.20 9.39 16.58
C VAL A 170 12.70 9.52 16.32
N VAL A 171 12.07 10.64 16.68
CA VAL A 171 10.65 10.89 16.43
C VAL A 171 10.42 11.28 14.97
N GLY A 172 11.27 12.12 14.41
CA GLY A 172 11.13 12.57 13.02
C GLY A 172 11.85 13.89 12.75
N LYS A 173 11.44 14.59 11.69
CA LYS A 173 11.84 15.97 11.41
C LYS A 173 10.77 16.92 11.94
N CYS A 174 11.02 17.50 13.10
CA CYS A 174 10.03 18.24 13.86
C CYS A 174 10.44 19.70 14.10
N PRO A 175 9.54 20.67 13.88
CA PRO A 175 9.68 22.00 14.48
C PRO A 175 9.73 21.85 16.00
N THR A 176 10.84 22.27 16.61
CA THR A 176 11.10 22.14 18.04
C THR A 176 11.22 23.52 18.66
N LYS A 177 10.33 23.84 19.59
CA LYS A 177 10.36 25.11 20.33
C LYS A 177 11.27 24.96 21.55
N TYR A 178 12.14 25.94 21.76
CA TYR A 178 13.08 25.97 22.87
C TYR A 178 12.78 27.12 23.82
N GLU A 179 12.78 26.86 25.12
CA GLU A 179 12.73 27.87 26.19
C GLU A 179 13.93 27.68 27.11
N ILE A 180 14.51 28.80 27.56
CA ILE A 180 15.74 28.81 28.36
C ILE A 180 15.48 29.57 29.65
N GLU A 181 15.74 28.90 30.77
CA GLU A 181 15.70 29.46 32.11
C GLU A 181 17.10 29.35 32.74
N THR A 182 17.50 30.33 33.54
CA THR A 182 18.80 30.32 34.22
C THR A 182 18.60 30.37 35.73
N GLU A 183 19.14 29.37 36.42
CA GLU A 183 19.11 29.24 37.89
C GLU A 183 20.56 29.26 38.41
N GLY A 184 21.11 30.46 38.68
CA GLY A 184 22.51 30.61 39.08
C GLY A 184 23.48 30.21 37.94
N GLU A 185 24.39 29.26 38.20
CA GLU A 185 25.32 28.70 37.20
C GLU A 185 24.68 27.60 36.32
N LYS A 186 23.43 27.22 36.61
CA LYS A 186 22.70 26.17 35.91
C LYS A 186 21.81 26.77 34.83
N VAL A 187 21.90 26.24 33.63
CA VAL A 187 21.00 26.56 32.51
C VAL A 187 20.01 25.43 32.34
N ILE A 188 18.72 25.77 32.31
CA ILE A 188 17.62 24.86 32.06
C ILE A 188 17.11 25.13 30.65
N VAL A 189 17.13 24.12 29.80
CA VAL A 189 16.59 24.19 28.44
C VAL A 189 15.38 23.27 28.35
N VAL A 190 14.21 23.83 28.05
CA VAL A 190 12.98 23.08 27.80
C VAL A 190 12.74 23.05 26.30
N LYS A 191 12.65 21.85 25.73
CA LYS A 191 12.29 21.64 24.33
C LYS A 191 10.92 20.99 24.21
N GLU A 192 10.07 21.57 23.39
CA GLU A 192 8.70 21.09 23.13
C GLU A 192 8.51 20.78 21.65
N LYS A 193 7.84 19.66 21.38
CA LYS A 193 7.49 19.21 20.04
C LYS A 193 6.01 18.87 19.98
N ASN A 194 5.29 19.50 19.07
CA ASN A 194 3.98 19.01 18.63
C ASN A 194 4.21 18.06 17.46
N HIS A 195 3.89 16.80 17.67
CA HIS A 195 4.23 15.79 16.71
C HIS A 195 3.35 15.76 15.45
N HIS A 196 2.24 16.50 15.44
CA HIS A 196 1.41 16.69 14.24
C HIS A 196 2.15 17.47 13.15
N HIS A 197 3.11 18.30 13.54
CA HIS A 197 3.92 19.08 12.60
C HIS A 197 5.24 18.37 12.20
N CYS A 198 5.45 17.12 12.65
CA CYS A 198 6.64 16.37 12.32
C CYS A 198 6.52 15.69 10.95
N GLN A 199 7.49 15.93 10.08
CA GLN A 199 7.67 15.18 8.85
C GLN A 199 8.45 13.89 9.12
N GLN A 200 8.26 12.87 8.29
CA GLN A 200 9.00 11.58 8.37
C GLN A 200 8.88 10.85 9.73
N ARG A 201 7.84 11.15 10.53
CA ARG A 201 7.58 10.51 11.83
C ARG A 201 6.82 9.19 11.71
N TYR A 202 5.80 9.21 10.86
CA TYR A 202 4.93 8.09 10.54
C TYR A 202 4.58 8.20 9.05
N PRO A 203 4.21 7.12 8.36
CA PRO A 203 3.60 7.28 7.05
C PRO A 203 2.28 8.02 7.26
N THR A 204 2.17 9.25 6.76
CA THR A 204 0.89 9.95 6.69
C THR A 204 -0.14 9.04 5.99
N PRO A 205 -1.43 9.05 6.41
CA PRO A 205 -2.53 8.29 5.78
C PRO A 205 -2.58 8.43 4.25
N ALA A 206 -2.03 9.53 3.72
CA ALA A 206 -1.62 9.74 2.33
C ALA A 206 -1.08 8.50 1.59
N HIS A 207 -0.24 7.71 2.27
CA HIS A 207 0.60 6.67 1.68
C HIS A 207 0.08 5.24 1.91
N ILE A 208 -1.13 5.08 2.48
CA ILE A 208 -1.74 3.76 2.70
C ILE A 208 -2.75 3.50 1.58
N PRO A 209 -2.58 2.48 0.72
CA PRO A 209 -3.44 2.29 -0.45
C PRO A 209 -4.87 1.84 -0.14
N ALA A 210 -5.24 1.61 1.13
CA ALA A 210 -6.57 1.15 1.51
C ALA A 210 -7.42 2.28 2.14
N LEU A 211 -8.57 2.58 1.53
CA LEU A 211 -9.49 3.65 1.93
C LEU A 211 -9.93 3.57 3.40
N TRP A 212 -10.12 2.37 3.96
CA TRP A 212 -10.50 2.17 5.37
C TRP A 212 -9.35 2.42 6.36
N LEU A 213 -8.10 2.40 5.91
CA LEU A 213 -6.92 2.75 6.71
C LEU A 213 -6.55 4.24 6.59
N LYS A 214 -7.11 4.96 5.61
CA LYS A 214 -6.89 6.41 5.41
C LYS A 214 -7.70 7.31 6.34
N ALA A 215 -8.63 6.76 7.14
CA ALA A 215 -9.31 7.55 8.18
C ALA A 215 -8.24 8.18 9.09
N PRO A 216 -8.36 9.49 9.46
CA PRO A 216 -7.39 10.13 10.32
C PRO A 216 -7.22 9.25 11.55
N LEU A 217 -5.95 8.98 11.87
CA LEU A 217 -5.62 8.27 13.09
C LEU A 217 -6.39 8.93 14.23
N PRO A 218 -7.02 8.16 15.13
CA PRO A 218 -7.76 8.73 16.25
C PRO A 218 -6.86 9.46 17.28
N ILE A 219 -5.69 9.94 16.88
CA ILE A 219 -4.74 10.67 17.72
C ILE A 219 -5.24 12.11 17.84
N GLN A 220 -5.67 12.48 19.05
CA GLN A 220 -6.09 13.84 19.35
C GLN A 220 -4.91 14.72 19.79
N GLU A 221 -3.97 14.13 20.54
CA GLU A 221 -2.83 14.83 21.09
C GLU A 221 -1.61 13.91 20.95
N SER A 222 -0.49 14.48 20.48
CA SER A 222 0.78 13.77 20.41
C SER A 222 1.90 14.80 20.56
N THR A 223 2.54 14.79 21.73
CA THR A 223 3.54 15.79 22.10
C THR A 223 4.69 15.16 22.87
N SER A 224 5.87 15.78 22.77
CA SER A 224 6.99 15.50 23.66
C SER A 224 7.55 16.78 24.24
N GLN A 225 7.96 16.71 25.50
CA GLN A 225 8.64 17.77 26.23
C GLN A 225 9.88 17.20 26.91
N CYS A 226 11.05 17.77 26.65
CA CYS A 226 12.28 17.41 27.35
C CYS A 226 12.85 18.63 28.08
N LYS A 227 13.22 18.45 29.34
CA LYS A 227 13.96 19.42 30.15
C LYS A 227 15.40 18.95 30.29
N GLN A 228 16.35 19.75 29.82
CA GLN A 228 17.78 19.55 29.91
C GLN A 228 18.36 20.52 30.94
N GLU A 229 19.01 19.97 31.95
CA GLU A 229 19.68 20.74 33.00
C GLU A 229 21.18 20.69 32.74
N ILE A 230 21.81 21.85 32.54
CA ILE A 230 23.21 21.98 32.15
C ILE A 230 23.93 22.81 33.23
N ALA A 231 25.00 22.25 33.80
CA ALA A 231 25.90 22.98 34.69
C ALA A 231 27.33 22.77 34.22
N ASN A 232 28.13 23.83 34.18
CA ASN A 232 29.52 23.79 33.69
C ASN A 232 29.67 23.16 32.29
N GLY A 233 28.68 23.37 31.42
CA GLY A 233 28.66 22.81 30.06
C GLY A 233 28.42 21.29 29.98
N ILE A 234 28.04 20.63 31.07
CA ILE A 234 27.70 19.20 31.12
C ILE A 234 26.24 19.06 31.50
N TYR A 235 25.51 18.13 30.86
CA TYR A 235 24.15 17.80 31.29
C TYR A 235 24.21 17.16 32.69
N THR A 236 23.57 17.74 33.69
CA THR A 236 23.43 17.13 35.02
C THR A 236 22.22 16.21 35.08
N ALA A 237 21.14 16.58 34.39
CA ALA A 237 19.95 15.78 34.24
C ALA A 237 19.22 16.08 32.92
N ILE A 238 18.61 15.06 32.33
CA ILE A 238 17.69 15.23 31.19
C ILE A 238 16.43 14.46 31.50
N THR A 239 15.28 15.11 31.52
CA THR A 239 13.98 14.48 31.74
C THR A 239 13.07 14.70 30.55
N CYS A 240 12.58 13.63 29.94
CA CYS A 240 11.67 13.71 28.80
C CYS A 240 10.33 13.06 29.12
N GLN A 241 9.25 13.71 28.68
CA GLN A 241 7.89 13.22 28.75
C GLN A 241 7.28 13.18 27.35
N ASP A 242 6.74 12.02 26.99
CA ASP A 242 5.93 11.79 25.80
C ASP A 242 4.47 11.58 26.22
N LYS A 243 3.55 12.25 25.53
CA LYS A 243 2.11 12.14 25.80
C LYS A 243 1.35 11.94 24.48
N ASN A 244 0.55 10.88 24.45
CA ASN A 244 -0.28 10.53 23.30
C ASN A 244 -1.71 10.22 23.76
N ILE A 245 -2.71 10.85 23.13
CA ILE A 245 -4.13 10.63 23.38
C ILE A 245 -4.78 10.05 22.13
N VAL A 246 -5.34 8.85 22.26
CA VAL A 246 -6.01 8.12 21.17
C VAL A 246 -7.51 7.95 21.49
N ARG A 247 -8.38 8.51 20.65
CA ARG A 247 -9.85 8.50 20.71
C ARG A 247 -10.46 7.65 19.60
N PRO A 248 -10.66 6.35 19.79
CA PRO A 248 -11.35 5.53 18.79
C PRO A 248 -12.75 6.11 18.52
N ALA A 249 -13.21 6.09 17.27
CA ALA A 249 -14.47 6.72 16.82
C ALA A 249 -15.75 6.16 17.51
N ILE A 250 -15.64 5.15 18.36
CA ILE A 250 -16.75 4.49 19.05
C ILE A 250 -16.91 5.08 20.46
N GLY A 251 -17.65 6.19 20.56
CA GLY A 251 -18.11 6.78 21.82
C GLY A 251 -17.29 7.99 22.31
N ILE A 252 -17.96 9.13 22.44
CA ILE A 252 -17.40 10.48 22.67
C ILE A 252 -16.63 10.63 24.01
N TYR A 253 -16.71 9.64 24.91
CA TYR A 253 -16.27 9.73 26.31
C TYR A 253 -15.16 8.76 26.74
N LYS A 254 -14.73 7.80 25.89
CA LYS A 254 -13.67 6.84 26.23
C LYS A 254 -12.45 7.04 25.35
N TYR A 255 -11.28 7.15 25.95
CA TYR A 255 -10.03 7.36 25.21
C TYR A 255 -8.84 6.69 25.90
N VAL A 256 -7.83 6.36 25.11
CA VAL A 256 -6.56 5.81 25.60
C VAL A 256 -5.55 6.94 25.76
N GLU A 257 -4.99 7.07 26.95
CA GLU A 257 -3.88 7.96 27.25
C GLU A 257 -2.62 7.11 27.45
N ALA A 258 -1.63 7.31 26.58
CA ALA A 258 -0.34 6.65 26.64
C ALA A 258 0.74 7.70 26.96
N SER A 259 1.47 7.50 28.05
CA SER A 259 2.54 8.39 28.49
C SER A 259 3.84 7.64 28.73
N GLN A 260 4.95 8.25 28.34
CA GLN A 260 6.30 7.76 28.64
C GLN A 260 7.12 8.85 29.31
N ASP A 261 7.79 8.50 30.41
CA ASP A 261 8.71 9.38 31.10
C ASP A 261 10.10 8.75 31.07
N SER A 262 11.14 9.53 30.77
CA SER A 262 12.53 9.11 30.91
C SER A 262 13.37 10.12 31.66
N THR A 263 14.45 9.65 32.29
CA THR A 263 15.37 10.46 33.07
C THR A 263 16.79 9.95 32.91
N LEU A 264 17.69 10.83 32.46
CA LEU A 264 19.15 10.68 32.51
C LEU A 264 19.68 11.52 33.67
N ARG A 265 20.57 10.97 34.50
CA ARG A 265 21.27 11.70 35.57
C ARG A 265 22.76 11.46 35.50
N PHE A 266 23.53 12.54 35.56
CA PHE A 266 24.99 12.46 35.62
C PHE A 266 25.44 11.77 36.91
N ILE A 267 26.44 10.90 36.79
CA ILE A 267 27.03 10.12 37.89
C ILE A 267 28.48 10.54 38.10
N SER A 268 29.30 10.48 37.06
CA SER A 268 30.76 10.68 37.16
C SER A 268 31.42 11.00 35.82
N GLU A 269 32.65 11.49 35.92
CA GLU A 269 33.61 11.69 34.83
C GLU A 269 34.88 10.90 35.19
N SER A 270 35.47 10.16 34.24
CA SER A 270 36.76 9.49 34.44
C SER A 270 37.57 9.42 33.14
N SER A 271 38.86 9.07 33.23
CA SER A 271 39.74 8.93 32.05
C SER A 271 39.78 7.49 31.49
N ASP A 272 38.81 6.65 31.85
CA ASP A 272 38.77 5.24 31.44
C ASP A 272 38.30 5.07 29.98
N THR A 273 39.24 4.84 29.08
CA THR A 273 38.99 4.65 27.65
C THR A 273 38.63 3.21 27.26
N SER A 274 38.40 2.30 28.22
CA SER A 274 38.04 0.89 27.96
C SER A 274 36.78 0.73 27.10
N ALA A 275 35.83 1.67 27.17
CA ALA A 275 34.65 1.70 26.30
C ALA A 275 35.02 1.92 24.81
N ILE A 276 36.14 2.58 24.53
CA ILE A 276 36.65 2.89 23.19
C ILE A 276 37.38 1.68 22.59
N SER A 277 38.09 0.88 23.37
CA SER A 277 38.75 -0.33 22.87
C SER A 277 37.77 -1.46 22.52
N ALA A 278 36.55 -1.41 23.06
CA ALA A 278 35.45 -2.32 22.73
C ALA A 278 34.76 -2.02 21.37
N ILE A 279 35.25 -1.06 20.56
CA ILE A 279 34.81 -0.88 19.16
C ILE A 279 35.38 -2.02 18.29
N PRO A 280 34.59 -2.98 17.75
CA PRO A 280 35.08 -3.88 16.72
C PRO A 280 35.60 -3.07 15.55
N SER A 281 36.75 -3.49 15.05
CA SER A 281 37.41 -2.94 13.86
C SER A 281 36.64 -3.21 12.55
N GLY A 282 35.46 -3.86 12.62
CA GLY A 282 34.62 -4.25 11.50
C GLY A 282 33.80 -3.10 10.90
N GLU A 283 33.05 -3.43 9.85
CA GLU A 283 32.27 -2.47 9.06
C GLU A 283 30.99 -2.05 9.82
N MET A 284 30.93 -0.80 10.27
CA MET A 284 29.73 -0.18 10.84
C MET A 284 28.89 0.43 9.72
N GLN A 285 27.57 0.42 9.85
CA GLN A 285 26.67 1.05 8.88
C GLN A 285 26.21 2.42 9.38
N VAL A 286 26.32 3.42 8.51
CA VAL A 286 25.79 4.76 8.77
C VAL A 286 24.27 4.69 8.67
N GLU A 287 23.61 5.14 9.72
CA GLU A 287 22.16 5.23 9.81
C GLU A 287 21.72 6.67 10.10
N SER A 288 20.52 6.98 9.64
CA SER A 288 19.79 8.18 10.08
C SER A 288 19.39 8.06 11.55
N LEU A 289 19.27 9.19 12.25
CA LEU A 289 18.72 9.23 13.60
C LEU A 289 17.21 8.89 13.64
N LEU A 290 16.52 8.90 12.50
CA LEU A 290 15.12 8.50 12.37
C LEU A 290 14.88 7.06 12.85
N TYR A 291 13.66 6.79 13.32
CA TYR A 291 13.22 5.47 13.74
C TYR A 291 13.35 4.42 12.62
N ASN A 292 13.98 3.29 12.91
CA ASN A 292 14.08 2.16 12.00
C ASN A 292 12.85 1.25 12.15
N HIS A 293 12.01 1.19 11.11
CA HIS A 293 10.78 0.37 11.10
C HIS A 293 10.99 -1.08 10.63
N GLN A 294 12.21 -1.49 10.30
CA GLN A 294 12.47 -2.84 9.81
C GLN A 294 12.27 -3.89 10.91
N THR A 295 11.60 -4.98 10.55
CA THR A 295 11.42 -6.15 11.42
C THR A 295 12.54 -7.15 11.13
N MET A 296 13.28 -7.54 12.16
CA MET A 296 14.28 -8.60 12.04
C MET A 296 13.62 -9.93 11.67
N LYS A 297 14.22 -10.64 10.72
CA LYS A 297 13.78 -11.97 10.29
C LYS A 297 14.53 -13.05 11.08
N ASP A 298 13.81 -14.00 11.63
CA ASP A 298 14.32 -15.05 12.52
C ASP A 298 13.99 -16.44 11.94
N PRO A 299 14.99 -17.15 11.38
CA PRO A 299 14.80 -18.50 10.85
C PRO A 299 14.36 -19.51 11.92
N GLN A 300 14.65 -19.27 13.20
CA GLN A 300 14.34 -20.21 14.29
C GLN A 300 12.84 -20.33 14.58
N LEU A 301 12.01 -19.46 13.99
CA LEU A 301 10.55 -19.54 14.09
C LEU A 301 9.94 -20.56 13.11
N ALA A 302 10.73 -21.12 12.17
CA ALA A 302 10.23 -22.06 11.18
C ALA A 302 9.59 -23.35 11.78
N PRO A 303 10.14 -23.99 12.84
CA PRO A 303 9.49 -25.14 13.47
C PRO A 303 8.15 -24.81 14.12
N GLU A 304 8.03 -23.64 14.75
CA GLU A 304 6.77 -23.17 15.34
C GLU A 304 5.72 -22.92 14.26
N LEU A 305 6.14 -22.37 13.12
CA LEU A 305 5.28 -22.21 11.95
C LEU A 305 4.80 -23.56 11.41
N ASP A 306 5.69 -24.57 11.32
CA ASP A 306 5.33 -25.91 10.86
C ASP A 306 4.25 -26.56 11.76
N GLU A 307 4.34 -26.38 13.08
CA GLU A 307 3.31 -26.85 14.02
C GLU A 307 1.97 -26.11 13.86
N LEU A 308 2.00 -24.79 13.61
CA LEU A 308 0.78 -24.04 13.31
C LEU A 308 0.13 -24.51 12.01
N MET A 309 0.90 -24.85 10.97
CA MET A 309 0.35 -25.35 9.70
C MET A 309 -0.35 -26.70 9.87
N LYS A 310 0.20 -27.61 10.70
CA LYS A 310 -0.47 -28.87 11.07
C LYS A 310 -1.77 -28.60 11.81
N GLY A 311 -1.73 -27.71 12.82
CA GLY A 311 -2.91 -27.33 13.59
C GLY A 311 -4.01 -26.69 12.73
N ILE A 312 -3.66 -25.86 11.75
CA ILE A 312 -4.63 -25.29 10.79
C ILE A 312 -5.27 -26.41 9.99
N CYS A 313 -4.49 -27.39 9.51
CA CYS A 313 -5.06 -28.49 8.74
C CYS A 313 -6.01 -29.34 9.58
N ASP A 314 -5.64 -29.67 10.82
CA ASP A 314 -6.49 -30.44 11.73
C ASP A 314 -7.82 -29.72 11.99
N LYS A 315 -7.78 -28.42 12.29
CA LYS A 315 -8.94 -27.57 12.59
C LYS A 315 -9.77 -27.15 11.38
N THR A 316 -9.34 -27.55 10.18
CA THR A 316 -10.06 -27.28 8.94
C THR A 316 -10.24 -28.53 8.08
N LYS A 317 -10.06 -29.72 8.64
CA LYS A 317 -10.17 -30.99 7.89
C LYS A 317 -11.59 -31.22 7.38
N ASP A 318 -12.55 -31.30 8.30
CA ASP A 318 -13.94 -31.63 8.00
C ASP A 318 -14.83 -30.38 7.89
N THR A 319 -14.88 -29.58 8.94
CA THR A 319 -15.54 -28.26 8.96
C THR A 319 -14.55 -27.23 9.53
N VAL A 320 -14.88 -25.93 9.43
CA VAL A 320 -14.04 -24.91 10.07
C VAL A 320 -14.38 -24.83 11.54
N GLU A 321 -13.45 -25.24 12.39
CA GLU A 321 -13.59 -25.15 13.84
C GLU A 321 -13.34 -23.71 14.36
N ALA A 322 -13.82 -23.44 15.58
CA ALA A 322 -13.79 -22.10 16.19
C ALA A 322 -12.39 -21.48 16.28
N GLU A 323 -11.35 -22.30 16.50
CA GLU A 323 -9.97 -21.85 16.67
C GLU A 323 -9.20 -21.64 15.36
N ALA A 324 -9.76 -22.04 14.20
CA ALA A 324 -9.05 -22.02 12.93
C ALA A 324 -8.49 -20.63 12.58
N ALA A 325 -9.29 -19.57 12.73
CA ALA A 325 -8.85 -18.21 12.44
C ALA A 325 -7.77 -17.72 13.42
N ALA A 326 -7.77 -18.18 14.68
CA ALA A 326 -6.73 -17.84 15.64
C ALA A 326 -5.39 -18.48 15.27
N LEU A 327 -5.39 -19.72 14.77
CA LEU A 327 -4.20 -20.39 14.26
C LEU A 327 -3.67 -19.72 13.00
N VAL A 328 -4.54 -19.39 12.05
CA VAL A 328 -4.16 -18.64 10.83
C VAL A 328 -3.60 -17.25 11.19
N ALA A 329 -4.21 -16.54 12.14
CA ALA A 329 -3.70 -15.25 12.62
C ALA A 329 -2.28 -15.36 13.19
N LYS A 330 -2.00 -16.40 13.98
CA LYS A 330 -0.67 -16.68 14.54
C LYS A 330 0.32 -17.07 13.43
N ALA A 331 -0.09 -17.88 12.46
CA ALA A 331 0.76 -18.27 11.34
C ALA A 331 1.15 -17.05 10.49
N LEU A 332 0.20 -16.17 10.18
CA LEU A 332 0.46 -14.89 9.50
C LEU A 332 1.45 -14.01 10.28
N HIS A 333 1.34 -13.96 11.61
CA HIS A 333 2.29 -13.23 12.48
C HIS A 333 3.71 -13.80 12.41
N LEU A 334 3.87 -15.13 12.41
CA LEU A 334 5.18 -15.78 12.26
C LEU A 334 5.75 -15.62 10.84
N LEU A 335 4.90 -15.77 9.82
CA LEU A 335 5.28 -15.61 8.41
C LEU A 335 5.86 -14.22 8.12
N ARG A 336 5.38 -13.16 8.80
CA ARG A 336 5.97 -11.81 8.73
C ARG A 336 7.36 -11.70 9.37
N ARG A 337 7.75 -12.66 10.19
CA ARG A 337 8.98 -12.64 10.99
C ARG A 337 10.01 -13.68 10.56
N VAL A 338 9.70 -14.56 9.61
CA VAL A 338 10.66 -15.50 9.04
C VAL A 338 11.29 -14.93 7.76
N PRO A 339 12.48 -15.40 7.36
CA PRO A 339 13.07 -15.05 6.07
C PRO A 339 12.18 -15.40 4.88
N GLU A 340 12.38 -14.72 3.76
CA GLU A 340 11.68 -14.99 2.49
C GLU A 340 11.78 -16.46 2.06
N THR A 341 12.95 -17.09 2.27
CA THR A 341 13.18 -18.49 1.89
C THR A 341 12.22 -19.43 2.61
N VAL A 342 11.97 -19.19 3.90
CA VAL A 342 11.07 -19.99 4.72
C VAL A 342 9.63 -19.88 4.22
N VAL A 343 9.17 -18.68 3.82
CA VAL A 343 7.81 -18.49 3.27
C VAL A 343 7.62 -19.33 1.99
N VAL A 344 8.62 -19.34 1.11
CA VAL A 344 8.60 -20.11 -0.13
C VAL A 344 8.67 -21.62 0.14
N GLU A 345 9.50 -22.04 1.09
CA GLU A 345 9.61 -23.44 1.53
C GLU A 345 8.29 -23.93 2.15
N THR A 346 7.64 -23.14 3.01
CA THR A 346 6.32 -23.46 3.56
C THR A 346 5.30 -23.64 2.44
N ALA A 347 5.29 -22.76 1.42
CA ALA A 347 4.41 -22.91 0.27
C ALA A 347 4.64 -24.24 -0.48
N GLN A 348 5.89 -24.68 -0.61
CA GLN A 348 6.23 -25.96 -1.21
C GLN A 348 5.78 -27.15 -0.35
N LYS A 349 6.04 -27.10 0.96
CA LYS A 349 5.60 -28.13 1.92
C LYS A 349 4.08 -28.30 1.92
N VAL A 350 3.32 -27.19 1.83
CA VAL A 350 1.85 -27.22 1.72
C VAL A 350 1.40 -27.93 0.45
N ARG A 351 1.97 -27.57 -0.72
CA ARG A 351 1.66 -28.21 -2.01
C ARG A 351 2.01 -29.70 -2.04
N GLN A 352 3.06 -30.10 -1.36
CA GLN A 352 3.52 -31.49 -1.28
C GLN A 352 2.73 -32.34 -0.27
N GLY A 353 1.73 -31.76 0.41
CA GLY A 353 0.96 -32.46 1.44
C GLY A 353 1.78 -32.83 2.68
N HIS A 354 2.86 -32.10 2.97
CA HIS A 354 3.76 -32.44 4.08
C HIS A 354 3.09 -32.32 5.47
N TYR A 355 2.11 -31.43 5.59
CA TYR A 355 1.44 -31.15 6.86
C TYR A 355 0.20 -32.01 7.09
N CYS A 356 -0.46 -32.49 6.03
CA CYS A 356 -1.66 -33.31 6.12
C CYS A 356 -1.97 -34.07 4.83
N SER A 357 -2.69 -35.19 4.96
CA SER A 357 -3.02 -36.11 3.88
C SER A 357 -3.99 -35.56 2.83
N ASP A 358 -4.87 -34.63 3.23
CA ASP A 358 -5.74 -33.86 2.35
C ASP A 358 -5.37 -32.38 2.47
N SER A 359 -4.40 -31.96 1.66
CA SER A 359 -3.82 -30.62 1.74
C SER A 359 -4.58 -29.57 0.94
N ALA A 360 -5.65 -29.93 0.22
CA ALA A 360 -6.33 -28.99 -0.68
C ALA A 360 -6.92 -27.78 0.07
N ARG A 361 -7.52 -28.01 1.26
CA ARG A 361 -8.04 -26.93 2.12
C ARG A 361 -6.92 -26.09 2.71
N LEU A 362 -5.88 -26.73 3.23
CA LEU A 362 -4.72 -26.04 3.79
C LEU A 362 -4.01 -25.19 2.72
N GLU A 363 -3.87 -25.72 1.51
CA GLU A 363 -3.31 -25.02 0.35
C GLU A 363 -4.16 -23.82 -0.02
N SER A 364 -5.48 -23.98 -0.09
CA SER A 364 -6.38 -22.87 -0.36
C SER A 364 -6.26 -21.75 0.68
N ILE A 365 -6.28 -22.11 1.97
CA ILE A 365 -6.13 -21.17 3.08
C ILE A 365 -4.75 -20.50 3.03
N PHE A 366 -3.67 -21.25 2.84
CA PHE A 366 -2.32 -20.69 2.81
C PHE A 366 -2.12 -19.72 1.65
N LEU A 367 -2.55 -20.11 0.44
CA LEU A 367 -2.42 -19.26 -0.74
C LEU A 367 -3.27 -17.99 -0.61
N ASP A 368 -4.47 -18.06 -0.04
CA ASP A 368 -5.27 -16.87 0.22
C ASP A 368 -4.63 -16.00 1.33
N ALA A 369 -4.04 -16.62 2.37
CA ALA A 369 -3.33 -15.92 3.45
C ALA A 369 -2.10 -15.14 2.96
N VAL A 370 -1.37 -15.67 1.97
CA VAL A 370 -0.20 -15.02 1.35
C VAL A 370 -0.52 -13.62 0.85
N ALA A 371 -1.73 -13.39 0.35
CA ALA A 371 -2.19 -12.07 -0.12
C ALA A 371 -2.16 -10.98 0.96
N PHE A 372 -2.22 -11.36 2.24
CA PHE A 372 -2.31 -10.43 3.38
C PHE A 372 -1.00 -10.31 4.19
N LEU A 373 0.07 -10.99 3.77
CA LEU A 373 1.36 -10.98 4.49
C LEU A 373 2.11 -9.65 4.34
N HIS A 374 2.04 -9.04 3.15
CA HIS A 374 2.77 -7.82 2.76
C HIS A 374 4.31 -7.95 2.85
N GLU A 375 4.85 -9.12 2.55
CA GLU A 375 6.29 -9.44 2.65
C GLU A 375 6.86 -9.91 1.31
N SER A 376 8.18 -9.76 1.08
CA SER A 376 8.80 -10.11 -0.20
C SER A 376 8.63 -11.60 -0.58
N GLY A 377 8.72 -12.50 0.40
CA GLY A 377 8.45 -13.93 0.18
C GLY A 377 7.01 -14.23 -0.22
N ALA A 378 6.05 -13.43 0.26
CA ALA A 378 4.66 -13.55 -0.15
C ALA A 378 4.47 -13.09 -1.61
N VAL A 379 5.08 -11.95 -1.99
CA VAL A 379 5.07 -11.47 -3.38
C VAL A 379 5.65 -12.52 -4.32
N LYS A 380 6.77 -13.15 -3.95
CA LYS A 380 7.38 -14.21 -4.75
C LYS A 380 6.46 -15.41 -4.93
N VAL A 381 5.75 -15.85 -3.88
CA VAL A 381 4.76 -16.94 -3.98
C VAL A 381 3.60 -16.52 -4.89
N MET A 382 3.06 -15.30 -4.76
CA MET A 382 1.99 -14.80 -5.64
C MET A 382 2.42 -14.78 -7.11
N VAL A 383 3.61 -14.24 -7.41
CA VAL A 383 4.17 -14.20 -8.76
C VAL A 383 4.34 -15.61 -9.34
N GLN A 384 4.84 -16.56 -8.55
CA GLN A 384 4.95 -17.96 -8.97
C GLN A 384 3.59 -18.59 -9.30
N GLU A 385 2.55 -18.30 -8.52
CA GLU A 385 1.20 -18.81 -8.80
C GLU A 385 0.61 -18.22 -10.09
N ILE A 386 0.86 -16.94 -10.35
CA ILE A 386 0.38 -16.24 -11.55
C ILE A 386 1.10 -16.78 -12.79
N GLU A 387 2.43 -16.82 -12.78
CA GLU A 387 3.24 -17.25 -13.93
C GLU A 387 3.01 -18.73 -14.28
N ASN A 388 2.76 -19.58 -13.29
CA ASN A 388 2.43 -20.99 -13.51
C ASN A 388 0.96 -21.22 -13.90
N GLY A 389 0.15 -20.17 -14.04
CA GLY A 389 -1.28 -20.28 -14.41
C GLY A 389 -2.17 -20.91 -13.34
N ARG A 390 -1.72 -20.97 -12.08
CA ARG A 390 -2.47 -21.54 -10.95
C ARG A 390 -3.33 -20.52 -10.20
N ALA A 391 -2.98 -19.25 -10.27
CA ALA A 391 -3.84 -18.16 -9.81
C ALA A 391 -4.82 -17.78 -10.92
N THR A 392 -6.06 -18.25 -10.81
CA THR A 392 -7.16 -17.92 -11.75
C THR A 392 -8.38 -17.38 -11.02
N GLY A 393 -9.31 -16.76 -11.75
CA GLY A 393 -10.58 -16.26 -11.22
C GLY A 393 -10.42 -15.39 -9.97
N GLY A 394 -11.11 -15.75 -8.89
CA GLY A 394 -11.09 -15.00 -7.62
C GLY A 394 -9.70 -14.91 -6.97
N ARG A 395 -8.83 -15.91 -7.14
CA ARG A 395 -7.46 -15.87 -6.57
C ARG A 395 -6.57 -14.89 -7.34
N LEU A 396 -6.69 -14.84 -8.66
CA LEU A 396 -6.00 -13.85 -9.48
C LEU A 396 -6.42 -12.43 -9.11
N ALA A 397 -7.73 -12.21 -8.91
CA ALA A 397 -8.26 -10.93 -8.43
C ALA A 397 -7.73 -10.57 -7.04
N LEU A 398 -7.68 -11.55 -6.10
CA LEU A 398 -7.12 -11.36 -4.76
C LEU A 398 -5.64 -10.95 -4.81
N TYR A 399 -4.81 -11.64 -5.59
CA TYR A 399 -3.39 -11.29 -5.71
C TYR A 399 -3.17 -9.95 -6.41
N THR A 400 -3.97 -9.64 -7.43
CA THR A 400 -3.94 -8.32 -8.09
C THR A 400 -4.25 -7.22 -7.07
N ALA A 401 -5.30 -7.38 -6.26
CA ALA A 401 -5.63 -6.46 -5.18
C ALA A 401 -4.52 -6.38 -4.12
N ALA A 402 -3.91 -7.50 -3.74
CA ALA A 402 -2.81 -7.52 -2.79
C ALA A 402 -1.60 -6.71 -3.28
N LEU A 403 -1.21 -6.86 -4.56
CA LEU A 403 -0.11 -6.08 -5.16
C LEU A 403 -0.39 -4.57 -5.10
N TYR A 404 -1.64 -4.14 -5.30
CA TYR A 404 -2.05 -2.75 -5.09
C TYR A 404 -1.95 -2.31 -3.63
N LEU A 405 -2.30 -3.18 -2.69
CA LEU A 405 -2.50 -2.81 -1.29
C LEU A 405 -1.24 -2.89 -0.43
N ILE A 406 -0.13 -3.43 -0.95
CA ILE A 406 1.14 -3.47 -0.21
C ILE A 406 1.64 -2.04 0.06
N PRO A 407 1.69 -1.62 1.34
CA PRO A 407 1.94 -0.21 1.68
C PRO A 407 3.43 0.16 1.62
N ARG A 408 4.33 -0.76 1.94
CA ARG A 408 5.78 -0.55 1.96
C ARG A 408 6.51 -1.75 1.39
N PRO A 409 6.47 -1.94 0.07
CA PRO A 409 7.21 -3.03 -0.56
C PRO A 409 8.71 -2.83 -0.31
N SER A 410 9.44 -3.92 -0.08
CA SER A 410 10.91 -3.87 -0.02
C SER A 410 11.51 -3.95 -1.43
N ILE A 411 12.81 -3.71 -1.56
CA ILE A 411 13.50 -3.86 -2.85
C ILE A 411 13.51 -5.32 -3.33
N GLU A 412 13.48 -6.28 -2.40
CA GLU A 412 13.33 -7.71 -2.67
C GLU A 412 11.92 -8.03 -3.22
N ALA A 413 10.88 -7.39 -2.67
CA ALA A 413 9.53 -7.51 -3.20
C ALA A 413 9.43 -6.94 -4.64
N VAL A 414 10.05 -5.80 -4.90
CA VAL A 414 10.14 -5.23 -6.27
C VAL A 414 10.88 -6.19 -7.21
N LYS A 415 12.01 -6.75 -6.77
CA LYS A 415 12.77 -7.74 -7.56
C LYS A 415 11.91 -8.96 -7.91
N ALA A 416 11.07 -9.42 -6.98
CA ALA A 416 10.20 -10.57 -7.18
C ALA A 416 9.15 -10.37 -8.28
N LEU A 417 8.79 -9.12 -8.63
CA LEU A 417 7.83 -8.82 -9.70
C LEU A 417 8.38 -9.02 -11.11
N THR A 418 9.70 -9.07 -11.28
CA THR A 418 10.30 -9.01 -12.61
C THR A 418 9.75 -10.04 -13.61
N PRO A 419 9.46 -11.31 -13.23
CA PRO A 419 8.86 -12.29 -14.14
C PRO A 419 7.54 -11.82 -14.77
N LEU A 420 6.70 -11.08 -14.03
CA LEU A 420 5.42 -10.57 -14.54
C LEU A 420 5.61 -9.58 -15.72
N PHE A 421 6.71 -8.83 -15.71
CA PHE A 421 7.05 -7.88 -16.78
C PHE A 421 7.76 -8.57 -17.96
N GLU A 422 8.44 -9.69 -17.69
CA GLU A 422 9.12 -10.50 -18.71
C GLU A 422 8.18 -11.46 -19.43
N SER A 423 7.03 -11.77 -18.83
CA SER A 423 6.07 -12.74 -19.32
C SER A 423 5.69 -12.50 -20.80
N PRO A 424 5.65 -13.54 -21.65
CA PRO A 424 5.22 -13.40 -23.02
C PRO A 424 3.71 -13.14 -23.15
N ARG A 425 2.93 -13.50 -22.12
CA ARG A 425 1.48 -13.33 -22.05
C ARG A 425 1.10 -12.61 -20.75
N PRO A 426 1.40 -11.30 -20.64
CA PRO A 426 1.14 -10.56 -19.43
C PRO A 426 -0.37 -10.47 -19.18
N VAL A 427 -0.79 -10.71 -17.94
CA VAL A 427 -2.16 -10.39 -17.50
C VAL A 427 -2.19 -8.89 -17.19
N PRO A 428 -2.97 -8.09 -17.92
CA PRO A 428 -2.83 -6.64 -17.82
C PRO A 428 -3.15 -6.06 -16.44
N SER A 429 -4.21 -6.52 -15.79
CA SER A 429 -4.58 -6.09 -14.43
C SER A 429 -3.45 -6.36 -13.42
N VAL A 430 -2.78 -7.52 -13.54
CA VAL A 430 -1.62 -7.87 -12.72
C VAL A 430 -0.43 -6.98 -13.03
N LEU A 431 -0.15 -6.70 -14.31
CA LEU A 431 0.96 -5.85 -14.74
C LEU A 431 0.82 -4.43 -14.15
N LEU A 432 -0.40 -3.89 -14.18
CA LEU A 432 -0.73 -2.58 -13.62
C LEU A 432 -0.60 -2.55 -12.09
N ALA A 433 -0.97 -3.65 -11.42
CA ALA A 433 -0.82 -3.81 -9.98
C ALA A 433 0.64 -3.92 -9.56
N ALA A 434 1.42 -4.71 -10.29
CA ALA A 434 2.86 -4.82 -10.09
C ALA A 434 3.55 -3.46 -10.27
N ALA A 435 3.22 -2.69 -11.31
CA ALA A 435 3.76 -1.35 -11.51
C ALA A 435 3.42 -0.40 -10.36
N SER A 436 2.19 -0.47 -9.86
CA SER A 436 1.73 0.36 -8.73
C SER A 436 2.47 0.03 -7.43
N MET A 437 2.76 -1.23 -7.18
CA MET A 437 3.60 -1.65 -6.05
C MET A 437 5.01 -1.03 -6.15
N ILE A 438 5.58 -0.92 -7.35
CA ILE A 438 6.89 -0.27 -7.56
C ILE A 438 6.80 1.23 -7.24
N ASN A 439 5.71 1.89 -7.63
CA ASN A 439 5.47 3.29 -7.26
C ASN A 439 5.44 3.47 -5.74
N HIS A 440 4.76 2.59 -4.99
CA HIS A 440 4.76 2.63 -3.52
C HIS A 440 6.16 2.51 -2.93
N TYR A 441 7.03 1.66 -3.49
CA TYR A 441 8.43 1.58 -3.08
C TYR A 441 9.18 2.90 -3.37
N CYS A 442 8.95 3.49 -4.54
CA CYS A 442 9.60 4.70 -5.00
C CYS A 442 9.20 5.96 -4.22
N LEU A 443 7.94 6.08 -3.80
CA LEU A 443 7.47 7.17 -2.93
C LEU A 443 8.23 7.25 -1.60
N HIS A 444 8.82 6.15 -1.15
CA HIS A 444 9.54 6.06 0.12
C HIS A 444 11.06 5.98 -0.03
N THR A 445 11.57 5.92 -1.26
CA THR A 445 12.99 5.67 -1.53
C THR A 445 13.57 6.77 -2.41
N PRO A 446 14.39 7.69 -1.85
CA PRO A 446 15.11 8.67 -2.65
C PRO A 446 15.97 7.99 -3.74
N ALA A 447 16.00 8.57 -4.94
CA ALA A 447 16.70 8.03 -6.11
C ALA A 447 16.34 6.56 -6.43
N CYS A 448 15.07 6.16 -6.26
CA CYS A 448 14.64 4.79 -6.50
C CYS A 448 14.92 4.30 -7.93
N HIS A 449 14.92 5.20 -8.94
CA HIS A 449 15.20 4.90 -10.34
C HIS A 449 16.61 4.32 -10.57
N GLN A 450 17.54 4.56 -9.65
CA GLN A 450 18.91 4.04 -9.72
C GLN A 450 19.05 2.64 -9.10
N LYS A 451 18.00 2.13 -8.44
CA LYS A 451 18.03 0.79 -7.85
C LYS A 451 17.90 -0.25 -8.96
N ALA A 452 18.83 -1.21 -9.00
CA ALA A 452 18.93 -2.16 -10.11
C ALA A 452 17.61 -2.89 -10.47
N PRO A 453 16.78 -3.39 -9.53
CA PRO A 453 15.49 -3.99 -9.87
C PRO A 453 14.50 -3.01 -10.55
N VAL A 454 14.44 -1.76 -10.09
CA VAL A 454 13.53 -0.73 -10.64
C VAL A 454 13.99 -0.34 -12.05
N ALA A 455 15.30 -0.08 -12.22
CA ALA A 455 15.89 0.26 -13.51
C ALA A 455 15.65 -0.85 -14.55
N ARG A 456 15.82 -2.12 -14.15
CA ARG A 456 15.59 -3.29 -15.01
C ARG A 456 14.14 -3.38 -15.48
N ILE A 457 13.17 -3.22 -14.58
CA ILE A 457 11.74 -3.27 -14.94
C ILE A 457 11.38 -2.12 -15.88
N ALA A 458 11.90 -0.92 -15.63
CA ALA A 458 11.71 0.23 -16.52
C ALA A 458 12.27 0.00 -17.93
N GLU A 459 13.44 -0.65 -18.05
CA GLU A 459 14.05 -1.01 -19.32
C GLU A 459 13.22 -2.07 -20.08
N ILE A 460 12.70 -3.08 -19.38
CA ILE A 460 11.80 -4.09 -19.95
C ILE A 460 10.55 -3.42 -20.55
N LEU A 461 9.89 -2.56 -19.77
CA LEU A 461 8.70 -1.83 -20.23
C LEU A 461 9.00 -0.94 -21.44
N ALA A 462 10.11 -0.20 -21.42
CA ALA A 462 10.52 0.65 -22.54
C ALA A 462 10.78 -0.16 -23.82
N THR A 463 11.36 -1.36 -23.69
CA THR A 463 11.62 -2.26 -24.82
C THR A 463 10.33 -2.83 -25.40
N ARG A 464 9.40 -3.27 -24.54
CA ARG A 464 8.09 -3.79 -24.96
C ARG A 464 7.27 -2.73 -25.70
N VAL A 465 7.23 -1.51 -25.17
CA VAL A 465 6.58 -0.38 -25.85
C VAL A 465 7.18 -0.14 -27.23
N GLN A 466 8.50 -0.18 -27.36
CA GLN A 466 9.18 0.03 -28.64
C GLN A 466 8.86 -1.06 -29.68
N SER A 467 8.77 -2.33 -29.27
CA SER A 467 8.41 -3.42 -30.19
C SER A 467 7.00 -3.26 -30.79
N HIS A 468 6.08 -2.63 -30.06
CA HIS A 468 4.70 -2.41 -30.51
C HIS A 468 4.51 -1.11 -31.32
N CYS A 469 5.53 -0.24 -31.40
CA CYS A 469 5.51 0.99 -32.19
C CYS A 469 6.05 0.80 -33.63
N SER A 470 6.22 -0.44 -34.10
CA SER A 470 6.74 -0.74 -35.45
C SER A 470 5.58 -0.97 -36.45
N PRO A 471 5.67 -0.49 -37.71
CA PRO A 471 4.57 -0.49 -38.69
C PRO A 471 4.03 -1.88 -39.12
N SER A 472 4.59 -2.96 -38.60
CA SER A 472 4.24 -4.35 -38.92
C SER A 472 3.42 -5.07 -37.83
N ALA A 473 3.01 -4.37 -36.77
CA ALA A 473 2.12 -4.93 -35.76
C ALA A 473 0.69 -5.00 -36.33
N GLY A 474 0.26 -6.19 -36.74
CA GLY A 474 -1.12 -6.43 -37.16
C GLY A 474 -2.13 -6.07 -36.06
N ALA A 475 -3.35 -5.73 -36.47
CA ALA A 475 -4.46 -5.27 -35.64
C ALA A 475 -5.09 -6.35 -34.73
N GLU A 476 -4.33 -7.35 -34.28
CA GLU A 476 -4.80 -8.36 -33.32
C GLU A 476 -4.13 -8.13 -31.96
N GLY A 477 -4.92 -7.60 -31.01
CA GLY A 477 -4.57 -7.50 -29.59
C GLY A 477 -4.10 -6.12 -29.10
N GLU A 478 -4.85 -5.04 -29.37
CA GLU A 478 -4.57 -3.66 -28.88
C GLU A 478 -4.47 -3.55 -27.34
N GLU A 479 -5.07 -4.51 -26.63
CA GLU A 479 -5.19 -4.54 -25.18
C GLU A 479 -3.84 -4.70 -24.44
N VAL A 480 -2.92 -5.51 -25.00
CA VAL A 480 -1.60 -5.81 -24.39
C VAL A 480 -0.59 -4.67 -24.56
N PRO A 481 -0.44 -4.03 -25.75
CA PRO A 481 0.40 -2.84 -25.92
C PRO A 481 0.01 -1.71 -24.95
N LEU A 482 -1.28 -1.42 -24.80
CA LEU A 482 -1.79 -0.35 -23.94
C LEU A 482 -1.46 -0.58 -22.46
N ALA A 483 -1.49 -1.84 -22.01
CA ALA A 483 -1.13 -2.22 -20.65
C ALA A 483 0.33 -1.84 -20.30
N PHE A 484 1.27 -1.94 -21.25
CA PHE A 484 2.66 -1.54 -21.02
C PHE A 484 2.82 -0.03 -20.85
N PHE A 485 2.12 0.78 -21.66
CA PHE A 485 2.13 2.25 -21.50
C PHE A 485 1.56 2.66 -20.14
N LYS A 486 0.42 2.06 -19.76
CA LYS A 486 -0.23 2.31 -18.47
C LYS A 486 0.63 1.83 -17.30
N ALA A 487 1.36 0.72 -17.44
CA ALA A 487 2.30 0.25 -16.43
C ALA A 487 3.44 1.24 -16.19
N ILE A 488 4.01 1.87 -17.24
CA ILE A 488 5.01 2.94 -17.06
C ILE A 488 4.41 4.11 -16.26
N GLY A 489 3.18 4.52 -16.60
CA GLY A 489 2.47 5.57 -15.88
C GLY A 489 2.16 5.23 -14.42
N ASN A 490 1.79 3.98 -14.12
CA ASN A 490 1.49 3.49 -12.77
C ASN A 490 2.74 3.31 -11.91
N MET A 491 3.89 3.01 -12.53
CA MET A 491 5.18 2.91 -11.85
C MET A 491 5.63 4.25 -11.26
N GLY A 492 5.08 5.37 -11.76
CA GLY A 492 5.32 6.72 -11.24
C GLY A 492 6.77 7.20 -11.38
N VAL A 493 7.63 6.37 -11.97
CA VAL A 493 9.06 6.59 -12.14
C VAL A 493 9.44 5.99 -13.47
N ALA A 494 10.09 6.79 -14.31
CA ALA A 494 10.63 6.38 -15.60
C ALA A 494 12.11 6.75 -15.66
N THR A 495 12.91 5.97 -16.39
CA THR A 495 14.27 6.40 -16.72
C THR A 495 14.21 7.62 -17.64
N PRO A 496 15.19 8.53 -17.61
CA PRO A 496 15.23 9.65 -18.56
C PRO A 496 15.06 9.20 -20.02
N ALA A 497 15.66 8.04 -20.37
CA ALA A 497 15.48 7.44 -21.69
C ALA A 497 14.03 7.02 -22.00
N ALA A 498 13.28 6.53 -21.02
CA ALA A 498 11.87 6.18 -21.21
C ALA A 498 10.99 7.44 -21.33
N VAL A 499 11.26 8.48 -20.53
CA VAL A 499 10.57 9.78 -20.64
C VAL A 499 10.81 10.39 -22.02
N GLU A 500 12.06 10.44 -22.48
CA GLU A 500 12.41 11.01 -23.79
C GLU A 500 11.73 10.25 -24.94
N LYS A 501 11.64 8.92 -24.85
CA LYS A 501 10.88 8.11 -25.83
C LYS A 501 9.39 8.42 -25.83
N LEU A 502 8.76 8.58 -24.66
CA LEU A 502 7.34 8.93 -24.57
C LEU A 502 7.07 10.34 -25.13
N VAL A 503 7.98 11.29 -24.85
CA VAL A 503 7.94 12.64 -25.44
C VAL A 503 8.05 12.57 -26.95
N ASP A 504 8.97 11.76 -27.47
CA ASP A 504 9.14 11.54 -28.92
C ASP A 504 7.89 10.98 -29.59
N ILE A 505 7.21 10.01 -28.98
CA ILE A 505 5.95 9.47 -29.49
C ILE A 505 4.87 10.55 -29.46
N ALA A 506 4.75 11.32 -28.37
CA ALA A 506 3.75 12.36 -28.21
C ALA A 506 3.84 13.46 -29.29
N VAL A 507 5.06 13.86 -29.68
CA VAL A 507 5.29 14.98 -30.62
C VAL A 507 5.39 14.58 -32.09
N ARG A 508 5.42 13.27 -32.43
CA ARG A 508 5.56 12.80 -33.82
C ARG A 508 4.19 12.60 -34.48
N PRO A 509 3.87 13.28 -35.59
CA PRO A 509 2.57 13.15 -36.27
C PRO A 509 2.26 11.78 -36.87
N ALA A 510 3.27 10.91 -37.02
CA ALA A 510 3.11 9.59 -37.62
C ALA A 510 2.35 8.58 -36.74
N PHE A 511 2.15 8.87 -35.45
CA PHE A 511 1.42 8.01 -34.53
C PHE A 511 -0.04 8.45 -34.38
N ASP A 512 -0.91 7.49 -34.03
CA ASP A 512 -2.33 7.75 -33.81
C ASP A 512 -2.60 8.74 -32.66
N THR A 513 -3.71 9.46 -32.79
CA THR A 513 -4.13 10.51 -31.84
C THR A 513 -4.17 10.00 -30.39
N GLU A 514 -4.74 8.81 -30.16
CA GLU A 514 -4.84 8.20 -28.83
C GLU A 514 -3.47 7.86 -28.25
N VAL A 515 -2.59 7.26 -29.06
CA VAL A 515 -1.23 6.85 -28.65
C VAL A 515 -0.41 8.08 -28.28
N ARG A 516 -0.52 9.16 -29.05
CA ARG A 516 0.16 10.43 -28.78
C ARG A 516 -0.31 11.08 -27.48
N ILE A 517 -1.63 11.14 -27.25
CA ILE A 517 -2.21 11.69 -26.02
C ILE A 517 -1.84 10.82 -24.81
N ALA A 518 -1.92 9.50 -24.91
CA ALA A 518 -1.54 8.58 -23.84
C ALA A 518 -0.04 8.70 -23.50
N SER A 519 0.82 8.79 -24.52
CA SER A 519 2.26 8.98 -24.34
C SER A 519 2.59 10.31 -23.68
N TYR A 520 1.89 11.38 -24.05
CA TYR A 520 1.98 12.69 -23.39
C TYR A 520 1.59 12.62 -21.90
N LEU A 521 0.42 12.03 -21.59
CA LEU A 521 -0.07 11.89 -20.21
C LEU A 521 0.87 11.03 -19.34
N ALA A 522 1.54 10.04 -19.94
CA ALA A 522 2.56 9.24 -19.25
C ALA A 522 3.86 10.04 -19.06
N ALA A 523 4.32 10.76 -20.07
CA ALA A 523 5.56 11.55 -20.03
C ALA A 523 5.49 12.70 -19.02
N VAL A 524 4.39 13.48 -19.03
CA VAL A 524 4.26 14.71 -18.25
C VAL A 524 4.37 14.47 -16.73
N ARG A 525 4.05 13.26 -16.25
CA ARG A 525 4.20 12.88 -14.84
C ARG A 525 5.66 12.87 -14.37
N CYS A 526 6.60 12.59 -15.28
CA CYS A 526 8.04 12.49 -15.00
C CYS A 526 8.85 13.52 -15.80
N ALA A 527 8.20 14.49 -16.44
CA ALA A 527 8.85 15.43 -17.34
C ALA A 527 9.65 16.47 -16.57
N GLU A 528 10.88 16.71 -17.04
CA GLU A 528 11.70 17.86 -16.65
C GLU A 528 11.49 19.04 -17.61
N GLN A 529 12.11 20.18 -17.31
CA GLN A 529 11.92 21.42 -18.06
C GLN A 529 12.18 21.27 -19.57
N GLU A 530 13.26 20.59 -19.96
CA GLU A 530 13.63 20.37 -21.37
C GLU A 530 12.54 19.61 -22.16
N HIS A 531 11.89 18.65 -21.51
CA HIS A 531 10.83 17.85 -22.11
C HIS A 531 9.57 18.71 -22.35
N LEU A 532 9.22 19.55 -21.37
CA LEU A 532 8.08 20.47 -21.47
C LEU A 532 8.28 21.50 -22.57
N GLU A 533 9.49 22.07 -22.68
CA GLU A 533 9.84 23.01 -23.76
C GLU A 533 9.69 22.37 -25.14
N LYS A 534 10.21 21.15 -25.32
CA LYS A 534 10.07 20.38 -26.57
C LYS A 534 8.62 20.06 -26.91
N ILE A 535 7.81 19.64 -25.93
CA ILE A 535 6.37 19.38 -26.12
C ILE A 535 5.68 20.66 -26.59
N ILE A 536 5.88 21.78 -25.89
CA ILE A 536 5.21 23.04 -26.20
C ILE A 536 5.61 23.55 -27.58
N GLU A 537 6.90 23.53 -27.92
CA GLU A 537 7.38 24.01 -29.23
C GLU A 537 6.75 23.25 -30.40
N LYS A 538 6.71 21.90 -30.30
CA LYS A 538 6.19 21.03 -31.37
C LYS A 538 4.67 21.07 -31.44
N ILE A 539 3.99 20.94 -30.30
CA ILE A 539 2.53 20.89 -30.24
C ILE A 539 1.90 22.24 -30.60
N SER A 540 2.58 23.36 -30.36
CA SER A 540 2.09 24.67 -30.78
C SER A 540 1.85 24.76 -32.30
N LYS A 541 2.63 24.00 -33.09
CA LYS A 541 2.57 23.96 -34.57
C LYS A 541 1.86 22.70 -35.10
N GLU A 542 1.16 21.97 -34.24
CA GLU A 542 0.50 20.71 -34.59
C GLU A 542 -0.74 20.94 -35.47
N GLU A 543 -0.85 20.16 -36.55
CA GLU A 543 -2.00 20.21 -37.46
C GLU A 543 -3.21 19.42 -36.93
N ASN A 544 -2.97 18.33 -36.20
CA ASN A 544 -4.03 17.57 -35.56
C ASN A 544 -4.62 18.37 -34.38
N THR A 545 -5.75 19.02 -34.64
CA THR A 545 -6.48 19.87 -33.68
C THR A 545 -6.90 19.12 -32.41
N GLN A 546 -7.09 17.80 -32.48
CA GLN A 546 -7.43 16.96 -31.33
C GLN A 546 -6.25 16.84 -30.37
N VAL A 547 -5.06 16.49 -30.88
CA VAL A 547 -3.84 16.42 -30.07
C VAL A 547 -3.47 17.81 -29.53
N ARG A 548 -3.50 18.82 -30.41
CA ARG A 548 -3.14 20.20 -30.05
C ARG A 548 -4.02 20.75 -28.93
N GLY A 549 -5.35 20.66 -29.09
CA GLY A 549 -6.31 21.16 -28.10
C GLY A 549 -6.22 20.44 -26.76
N PHE A 550 -6.04 19.10 -26.79
CA PHE A 550 -5.90 18.32 -25.56
C PHE A 550 -4.64 18.70 -24.78
N VAL A 551 -3.47 18.68 -25.43
CA VAL A 551 -2.18 18.87 -24.76
C VAL A 551 -2.04 20.31 -24.24
N LEU A 552 -2.32 21.32 -25.08
CA LEU A 552 -2.23 22.72 -24.64
C LEU A 552 -3.25 23.02 -23.54
N GLY A 553 -4.49 22.52 -23.67
CA GLY A 553 -5.53 22.66 -22.65
C GLY A 553 -5.13 22.01 -21.32
N HIS A 554 -4.54 20.83 -21.34
CA HIS A 554 -4.05 20.16 -20.13
C HIS A 554 -2.94 20.96 -19.44
N LEU A 555 -1.96 21.47 -20.19
CA LEU A 555 -0.89 22.30 -19.62
C LEU A 555 -1.42 23.60 -19.00
N ILE A 556 -2.41 24.24 -19.62
CA ILE A 556 -3.08 25.42 -19.05
C ILE A 556 -3.81 25.07 -17.75
N ASN A 557 -4.55 23.96 -17.70
CA ASN A 557 -5.22 23.54 -16.46
C ASN A 557 -4.20 23.25 -15.34
N ILE A 558 -3.00 22.72 -15.65
CA ILE A 558 -1.92 22.56 -14.66
C ILE A 558 -1.42 23.93 -14.17
N GLN A 559 -1.23 24.88 -15.08
CA GLN A 559 -0.71 26.22 -14.79
C GLN A 559 -1.69 27.04 -13.93
N GLU A 560 -2.99 26.97 -14.23
CA GLU A 560 -4.06 27.72 -13.55
C GLU A 560 -4.65 26.98 -12.33
N GLY A 561 -4.45 25.67 -12.25
CA GLY A 561 -5.03 24.82 -11.20
C GLY A 561 -4.43 25.01 -9.81
N SER A 562 -5.21 24.65 -8.79
CA SER A 562 -4.83 24.75 -7.37
C SER A 562 -4.48 23.39 -6.73
N CYS A 563 -4.37 22.33 -7.51
CA CYS A 563 -4.14 20.96 -7.02
C CYS A 563 -2.71 20.79 -6.43
N PRO A 564 -2.57 20.38 -5.15
CA PRO A 564 -1.25 20.27 -4.50
C PRO A 564 -0.28 19.29 -5.17
N ASN A 565 -0.79 18.18 -5.72
CA ASN A 565 0.02 17.15 -6.38
C ASN A 565 0.68 17.62 -7.70
N LYS A 566 0.24 18.75 -8.27
CA LYS A 566 0.77 19.33 -9.51
C LYS A 566 1.69 20.53 -9.26
N GLU A 567 2.04 20.82 -8.00
CA GLU A 567 2.80 22.02 -7.63
C GLU A 567 4.15 22.12 -8.35
N ASN A 568 4.90 21.02 -8.44
CA ASN A 568 6.18 21.00 -9.15
C ASN A 568 6.02 21.32 -10.66
N LEU A 569 5.04 20.69 -11.33
CA LEU A 569 4.78 20.96 -12.75
C LEU A 569 4.30 22.39 -12.97
N ARG A 570 3.44 22.91 -12.09
CA ARG A 570 3.00 24.30 -12.12
C ARG A 570 4.15 25.28 -11.94
N TYR A 571 5.11 24.96 -11.07
CA TYR A 571 6.35 25.73 -10.91
C TYR A 571 7.17 25.74 -12.21
N LEU A 572 7.37 24.58 -12.84
CA LEU A 572 8.08 24.47 -14.12
C LEU A 572 7.39 25.25 -15.25
N LEU A 573 6.05 25.32 -15.23
CA LEU A 573 5.26 26.03 -16.24
C LEU A 573 5.06 27.52 -15.93
N ALA A 574 5.46 28.03 -14.76
CA ALA A 574 5.08 29.38 -14.29
C ALA A 574 5.52 30.51 -15.24
N ASN A 575 6.64 30.34 -15.94
CA ASN A 575 7.19 31.34 -16.87
C ASN A 575 6.97 31.00 -18.34
N VAL A 576 6.18 29.96 -18.64
CA VAL A 576 5.97 29.48 -20.00
C VAL A 576 4.65 30.02 -20.56
N VAL A 577 4.73 30.66 -21.73
CA VAL A 577 3.54 31.18 -22.43
C VAL A 577 2.97 30.08 -23.32
N ILE A 578 1.81 29.55 -22.92
CA ILE A 578 1.10 28.50 -23.66
C ILE A 578 0.10 29.15 -24.62
N PRO A 579 0.11 28.84 -25.93
CA PRO A 579 -0.86 29.38 -26.87
C PRO A 579 -2.30 28.97 -26.50
N THR A 580 -3.25 29.90 -26.64
CA THR A 580 -4.67 29.70 -26.31
C THR A 580 -5.58 29.70 -27.54
N ASP A 581 -4.98 29.76 -28.73
CA ASP A 581 -5.59 29.81 -30.06
C ASP A 581 -5.96 28.40 -30.55
N PHE A 582 -6.76 27.68 -29.77
CA PHE A 582 -7.31 26.37 -30.15
C PHE A 582 -8.78 26.30 -29.79
N GLU A 583 -9.52 25.44 -30.50
CA GLU A 583 -10.96 25.29 -30.30
C GLU A 583 -11.29 24.69 -28.94
N LYS A 584 -12.31 25.25 -28.30
CA LYS A 584 -12.61 24.99 -26.88
C LYS A 584 -13.87 24.17 -26.64
N ASP A 585 -14.64 23.85 -27.68
CA ASP A 585 -15.89 23.10 -27.57
C ASP A 585 -15.64 21.62 -27.27
N PHE A 586 -15.89 21.23 -26.02
CA PHE A 586 -15.71 19.86 -25.51
C PHE A 586 -16.58 18.82 -26.22
N ARG A 587 -17.61 19.23 -26.97
CA ARG A 587 -18.52 18.33 -27.70
C ARG A 587 -17.95 17.84 -29.03
N LYS A 588 -16.83 18.41 -29.48
CA LYS A 588 -16.22 18.10 -30.79
C LYS A 588 -14.69 17.97 -30.73
N PHE A 589 -14.07 18.60 -29.73
CA PHE A 589 -12.62 18.63 -29.60
C PHE A 589 -12.18 17.98 -28.29
N SER A 590 -11.08 17.24 -28.40
CA SER A 590 -10.42 16.58 -27.28
C SER A 590 -10.00 17.59 -26.24
N ARG A 591 -10.28 17.28 -24.98
CA ARG A 591 -10.03 18.22 -23.88
C ARG A 591 -9.81 17.52 -22.55
N HIS A 592 -8.92 18.10 -21.76
CA HIS A 592 -8.82 17.83 -20.33
C HIS A 592 -9.63 18.88 -19.56
N ILE A 593 -10.52 18.43 -18.68
CA ILE A 593 -11.33 19.23 -17.77
C ILE A 593 -10.80 18.97 -16.36
N ASP A 594 -10.55 20.04 -15.60
CA ASP A 594 -10.11 19.98 -14.20
C ASP A 594 -11.00 20.92 -13.38
N MET A 595 -11.65 20.39 -12.34
CA MET A 595 -12.46 21.16 -11.40
C MET A 595 -12.02 20.80 -9.99
N ALA A 596 -11.66 21.78 -9.19
CA ALA A 596 -11.28 21.56 -7.80
C ALA A 596 -11.93 22.59 -6.88
N TYR A 597 -12.36 22.14 -5.71
CA TYR A 597 -12.87 22.96 -4.63
C TYR A 597 -12.12 22.60 -3.34
N TYR A 598 -11.69 23.60 -2.60
CA TYR A 598 -11.03 23.42 -1.31
C TYR A 598 -11.74 24.26 -0.25
N ALA A 599 -12.06 23.64 0.89
CA ALA A 599 -12.69 24.24 2.04
C ALA A 599 -11.68 24.34 3.20
N PRO A 600 -10.99 25.48 3.36
CA PRO A 600 -9.95 25.64 4.38
C PRO A 600 -10.42 25.36 5.81
N ALA A 601 -11.69 25.69 6.12
CA ALA A 601 -12.27 25.50 7.44
C ALA A 601 -12.35 24.03 7.89
N PHE A 602 -12.34 23.09 6.94
CA PHE A 602 -12.44 21.65 7.21
C PHE A 602 -11.15 20.90 6.83
N GLY A 603 -10.10 21.59 6.34
CA GLY A 603 -8.90 20.95 5.82
C GLY A 603 -9.18 20.01 4.63
N MET A 604 -10.34 20.14 3.98
CA MET A 604 -10.85 19.21 2.99
C MET A 604 -10.97 19.85 1.61
N GLY A 605 -10.65 19.09 0.57
CA GLY A 605 -10.89 19.46 -0.83
C GLY A 605 -11.52 18.31 -1.61
N ALA A 606 -12.18 18.64 -2.71
CA ALA A 606 -12.71 17.70 -3.69
C ALA A 606 -12.28 18.15 -5.08
N GLY A 607 -11.86 17.22 -5.91
CA GLY A 607 -11.46 17.46 -7.28
C GLY A 607 -12.13 16.48 -8.23
N LEU A 608 -12.32 16.90 -9.47
CA LEU A 608 -12.89 16.10 -10.54
C LEU A 608 -12.12 16.43 -11.81
N GLU A 609 -11.53 15.40 -12.43
CA GLU A 609 -10.84 15.51 -13.70
C GLU A 609 -11.52 14.64 -14.76
N SER A 610 -11.52 15.09 -16.01
CA SER A 610 -12.06 14.32 -17.12
C SER A 610 -11.26 14.58 -18.39
N ASN A 611 -10.83 13.50 -19.05
CA ASN A 611 -10.25 13.49 -20.37
C ASN A 611 -11.32 13.05 -21.35
N ILE A 612 -11.52 13.86 -22.37
CA ILE A 612 -12.38 13.57 -23.51
C ILE A 612 -11.46 13.54 -24.73
N ILE A 613 -11.41 12.43 -25.45
CA ILE A 613 -10.50 12.21 -26.57
C ILE A 613 -11.33 11.87 -27.81
N TYR A 614 -11.19 12.66 -28.86
CA TYR A 614 -11.82 12.49 -30.17
C TYR A 614 -10.77 12.10 -31.21
N ALA A 615 -11.17 11.29 -32.19
CA ALA A 615 -10.45 11.17 -33.45
C ALA A 615 -10.83 12.30 -34.41
N PRO A 616 -9.93 12.70 -35.32
CA PRO A 616 -10.28 13.57 -36.43
C PRO A 616 -11.49 13.03 -37.20
N GLY A 617 -12.51 13.86 -37.39
CA GLY A 617 -13.72 13.52 -38.16
C GLY A 617 -14.76 12.67 -37.42
N SER A 618 -14.54 12.26 -36.16
CA SER A 618 -15.56 11.55 -35.38
C SER A 618 -16.44 12.52 -34.58
N PHE A 619 -17.74 12.22 -34.52
CA PHE A 619 -18.73 12.98 -33.73
C PHE A 619 -18.83 12.49 -32.28
N ILE A 620 -18.23 11.34 -31.98
CA ILE A 620 -18.30 10.68 -30.69
C ILE A 620 -16.88 10.60 -30.13
N PRO A 621 -16.68 10.89 -28.83
CA PRO A 621 -15.36 10.74 -28.26
C PRO A 621 -14.96 9.27 -28.32
N ARG A 622 -13.77 9.03 -28.87
CA ARG A 622 -13.12 7.72 -28.86
C ARG A 622 -12.81 7.26 -27.44
N ALA A 623 -12.50 8.18 -26.52
CA ALA A 623 -12.37 7.81 -25.11
C ALA A 623 -12.85 8.93 -24.18
N VAL A 624 -13.46 8.56 -23.07
CA VAL A 624 -13.86 9.45 -21.99
C VAL A 624 -13.47 8.84 -20.66
N ASN A 625 -12.91 9.62 -19.75
CA ASN A 625 -12.76 9.19 -18.36
C ASN A 625 -13.25 10.27 -17.39
N LEU A 626 -13.50 9.85 -16.15
CA LEU A 626 -13.90 10.68 -15.03
C LEU A 626 -13.12 10.23 -13.80
N ASN A 627 -12.23 11.07 -13.30
CA ASN A 627 -11.41 10.85 -12.10
C ASN A 627 -11.91 11.73 -10.96
N MET A 628 -12.21 11.12 -9.82
CA MET A 628 -12.64 11.78 -8.58
C MET A 628 -11.49 11.84 -7.60
N ARG A 629 -11.21 13.03 -7.07
CA ARG A 629 -10.14 13.32 -6.12
C ARG A 629 -10.71 13.89 -4.82
N ALA A 630 -10.05 13.64 -3.71
CA ALA A 630 -10.25 14.36 -2.46
C ALA A 630 -8.92 14.90 -1.94
N THR A 631 -8.98 15.86 -1.02
CA THR A 631 -7.86 16.30 -0.20
C THR A 631 -8.34 16.27 1.24
N VAL A 632 -7.58 15.68 2.15
CA VAL A 632 -7.90 15.65 3.59
C VAL A 632 -6.63 16.01 4.34
N ASP A 633 -6.66 17.02 5.21
CA ASP A 633 -5.50 17.57 5.91
C ASP A 633 -4.31 17.81 4.96
N GLU A 634 -4.55 18.60 3.91
CA GLU A 634 -3.58 18.98 2.86
C GLU A 634 -2.99 17.83 2.04
N THR A 635 -3.52 16.61 2.22
CA THR A 635 -3.07 15.43 1.49
C THR A 635 -4.01 15.13 0.32
N PRO A 636 -3.57 15.28 -0.95
CA PRO A 636 -4.37 14.90 -2.10
C PRO A 636 -4.48 13.37 -2.25
N MET A 637 -5.65 12.88 -2.63
CA MET A 637 -5.93 11.47 -2.88
C MET A 637 -6.83 11.30 -4.11
N ASP A 638 -6.47 10.39 -5.00
CA ASP A 638 -7.39 9.87 -6.01
C ASP A 638 -8.35 8.90 -5.30
N ILE A 639 -9.63 8.94 -5.64
CA ILE A 639 -10.67 8.07 -5.05
C ILE A 639 -11.01 6.97 -6.05
N ALA A 640 -11.52 7.37 -7.20
CA ALA A 640 -11.99 6.46 -8.24
C ALA A 640 -11.91 7.16 -9.59
N GLU A 641 -11.55 6.42 -10.62
CA GLU A 641 -11.67 6.84 -12.01
C GLU A 641 -12.47 5.80 -12.77
N ILE A 642 -13.38 6.25 -13.62
CA ILE A 642 -14.13 5.38 -14.52
C ILE A 642 -13.94 5.94 -15.92
N GLY A 643 -13.63 5.09 -16.89
CA GLY A 643 -13.52 5.50 -18.28
C GLY A 643 -14.01 4.46 -19.26
N ALA A 644 -14.33 4.92 -20.46
CA ALA A 644 -14.78 4.12 -21.56
C ALA A 644 -14.05 4.53 -22.85
N ARG A 645 -13.75 3.56 -23.71
CA ARG A 645 -13.25 3.74 -25.08
C ARG A 645 -14.31 3.21 -26.04
N PHE A 646 -14.47 3.86 -27.18
CA PHE A 646 -15.45 3.57 -28.19
C PHE A 646 -14.80 3.62 -29.57
N GLU A 647 -15.00 2.57 -30.36
CA GLU A 647 -14.55 2.48 -31.75
C GLU A 647 -15.60 1.77 -32.60
N GLY A 648 -15.91 2.32 -33.78
CA GLY A 648 -16.87 1.72 -34.71
C GLY A 648 -18.33 1.66 -34.19
N VAL A 649 -18.68 2.51 -33.22
CA VAL A 649 -20.06 2.64 -32.67
C VAL A 649 -20.88 3.74 -33.34
N ASP A 650 -20.30 4.44 -34.33
CA ASP A 650 -20.89 5.64 -34.93
C ASP A 650 -22.28 5.35 -35.54
N SER A 651 -22.47 4.19 -36.18
CA SER A 651 -23.75 3.77 -36.76
C SER A 651 -24.84 3.50 -35.73
N ILE A 652 -24.51 2.79 -34.64
CA ILE A 652 -25.45 2.46 -33.55
C ILE A 652 -25.92 3.75 -32.86
N ILE A 653 -24.99 4.67 -32.61
CA ILE A 653 -25.30 5.93 -31.94
C ILE A 653 -26.03 6.90 -32.89
N GLU A 654 -25.75 6.90 -34.19
CA GLU A 654 -26.54 7.66 -35.17
C GLU A 654 -27.99 7.15 -35.24
N GLU A 655 -28.21 5.83 -35.16
CA GLU A 655 -29.54 5.23 -35.13
C GLU A 655 -30.28 5.49 -33.80
N LEU A 656 -29.55 5.60 -32.68
CA LEU A 656 -30.13 5.85 -31.36
C LEU A 656 -30.35 7.35 -31.06
N LEU A 657 -29.38 8.21 -31.37
CA LEU A 657 -29.28 9.62 -30.97
C LEU A 657 -29.24 10.61 -32.16
N GLY A 658 -29.15 10.13 -33.39
CA GLY A 658 -29.12 10.98 -34.58
C GLY A 658 -30.42 11.77 -34.79
N PRO A 659 -30.48 12.62 -35.83
CA PRO A 659 -31.64 13.48 -36.08
C PRO A 659 -32.97 12.71 -36.22
N GLN A 660 -32.88 11.46 -36.69
CA GLN A 660 -34.00 10.53 -36.86
C GLN A 660 -33.98 9.37 -35.83
N GLY A 661 -33.12 9.45 -34.82
CA GLY A 661 -32.84 8.34 -33.90
C GLY A 661 -33.92 8.07 -32.86
N TYR A 662 -33.92 6.85 -32.31
CA TYR A 662 -34.96 6.34 -31.42
C TYR A 662 -35.16 7.18 -30.14
N LEU A 663 -34.09 7.61 -29.46
CA LEU A 663 -34.18 8.40 -28.21
C LEU A 663 -34.69 9.83 -28.43
N ARG A 664 -34.61 10.34 -29.67
CA ARG A 664 -35.18 11.64 -30.04
C ARG A 664 -36.68 11.55 -30.36
N LYS A 665 -37.16 10.36 -30.73
CA LYS A 665 -38.57 10.06 -31.06
C LYS A 665 -39.36 9.48 -29.89
N ALA A 666 -38.69 8.81 -28.93
CA ALA A 666 -39.31 8.18 -27.78
C ALA A 666 -39.42 9.15 -26.58
N THR A 667 -40.57 9.17 -25.91
CA THR A 667 -40.79 9.89 -24.64
C THR A 667 -40.18 9.13 -23.47
N PHE A 668 -39.72 9.84 -22.43
CA PHE A 668 -39.09 9.23 -21.24
C PHE A 668 -39.94 8.12 -20.58
N GLY A 669 -41.27 8.26 -20.60
CA GLY A 669 -42.20 7.22 -20.14
C GLY A 669 -42.16 5.95 -20.98
N LYS A 670 -42.06 6.08 -22.31
CA LYS A 670 -41.96 4.95 -23.25
C LYS A 670 -40.61 4.21 -23.12
N ILE A 671 -39.53 4.95 -22.87
CA ILE A 671 -38.21 4.39 -22.58
C ILE A 671 -38.24 3.57 -21.27
N MET A 672 -38.93 4.08 -20.25
CA MET A 672 -39.04 3.39 -18.96
C MET A 672 -40.00 2.20 -19.03
N GLU A 673 -41.06 2.27 -19.84
CA GLU A 673 -41.99 1.18 -20.13
C GLU A 673 -41.32 0.07 -20.95
N ASP A 674 -40.45 0.40 -21.91
CA ASP A 674 -39.69 -0.59 -22.68
C ASP A 674 -38.63 -1.29 -21.79
N ILE A 675 -37.97 -0.57 -20.87
CA ILE A 675 -37.02 -1.14 -19.89
C ILE A 675 -37.73 -2.00 -18.84
N THR A 676 -38.91 -1.58 -18.36
CA THR A 676 -39.66 -2.32 -17.32
C THR A 676 -40.49 -3.46 -17.90
N GLY A 677 -41.03 -3.31 -19.11
CA GLY A 677 -41.69 -4.35 -19.89
C GLY A 677 -40.74 -5.47 -20.32
N PHE A 678 -39.45 -5.15 -20.53
CA PHE A 678 -38.39 -6.14 -20.75
C PHE A 678 -38.14 -7.04 -19.54
N ALA A 679 -38.31 -6.53 -18.31
CA ALA A 679 -38.14 -7.29 -17.07
C ALA A 679 -39.42 -8.01 -16.61
N GLY A 680 -40.62 -7.50 -16.94
CA GLY A 680 -41.89 -7.93 -16.36
C GLY A 680 -42.68 -8.99 -17.14
N GLU A 681 -42.90 -8.82 -18.45
CA GLU A 681 -43.96 -9.58 -19.15
C GLU A 681 -43.46 -10.81 -19.94
N LYS A 682 -42.19 -10.85 -20.35
CA LYS A 682 -41.64 -11.96 -21.17
C LYS A 682 -40.79 -12.97 -20.38
N GLY A 683 -40.25 -12.58 -19.22
CA GLY A 683 -39.50 -13.49 -18.35
C GLY A 683 -40.32 -14.66 -17.80
N LEU A 684 -41.62 -14.44 -17.54
CA LEU A 684 -42.57 -15.48 -17.11
C LEU A 684 -42.95 -16.45 -18.24
N LYS A 685 -43.09 -15.97 -19.48
CA LYS A 685 -43.39 -16.82 -20.65
C LYS A 685 -42.23 -17.72 -21.03
N ILE A 686 -40.99 -17.28 -20.85
CA ILE A 686 -39.79 -18.11 -21.05
C ILE A 686 -39.78 -19.30 -20.07
N MET A 687 -40.20 -19.08 -18.82
CA MET A 687 -40.30 -20.12 -17.79
C MET A 687 -41.43 -21.14 -18.06
N GLU A 688 -42.58 -20.67 -18.58
CA GLU A 688 -43.71 -21.53 -18.95
C GLU A 688 -43.43 -22.34 -20.23
N HIS A 689 -42.73 -21.77 -21.21
CA HIS A 689 -42.38 -22.45 -22.46
C HIS A 689 -41.27 -23.50 -22.24
N PHE A 690 -40.33 -23.25 -21.32
CA PHE A 690 -39.31 -24.23 -20.89
C PHE A 690 -39.92 -25.54 -20.35
N LYS A 691 -41.10 -25.44 -19.72
CA LYS A 691 -41.80 -26.57 -19.10
C LYS A 691 -42.44 -27.52 -20.13
N HIS A 692 -42.73 -27.02 -21.33
CA HIS A 692 -43.36 -27.81 -22.40
C HIS A 692 -42.34 -28.41 -23.38
N THR A 693 -41.20 -27.74 -23.60
CA THR A 693 -40.17 -28.18 -24.55
C THR A 693 -39.32 -29.36 -24.02
N MET A 694 -39.25 -29.54 -22.70
CA MET A 694 -38.47 -30.63 -22.06
C MET A 694 -39.13 -32.01 -22.07
N ARG A 695 -40.32 -32.17 -22.68
CA ARG A 695 -40.98 -33.48 -22.85
C ARG A 695 -40.72 -34.16 -24.18
N THR A 696 -40.06 -33.50 -25.11
CA THR A 696 -39.74 -34.10 -26.41
C THR A 696 -38.42 -33.54 -26.89
N ARG A 697 -37.43 -34.42 -27.04
CA ARG A 697 -36.17 -34.16 -27.76
C ARG A 697 -36.47 -33.54 -29.12
N ARG A 698 -36.43 -32.22 -29.25
CA ARG A 698 -36.19 -31.51 -30.50
C ARG A 698 -35.51 -30.17 -30.19
N SER A 699 -34.45 -29.92 -30.94
CA SER A 699 -33.70 -28.68 -31.03
C SER A 699 -34.64 -27.47 -31.03
N ILE A 700 -34.30 -26.45 -30.24
CA ILE A 700 -34.93 -25.14 -30.28
C ILE A 700 -34.84 -24.60 -31.70
N ASP A 701 -35.94 -24.07 -32.22
CA ASP A 701 -36.01 -23.47 -33.56
C ASP A 701 -35.32 -22.10 -33.53
N ALA A 702 -34.11 -22.04 -34.11
CA ALA A 702 -33.22 -20.88 -34.11
C ALA A 702 -33.86 -19.60 -34.71
N SER A 703 -34.95 -19.75 -35.46
CA SER A 703 -35.65 -18.66 -36.14
C SER A 703 -36.35 -17.66 -35.21
N VAL A 704 -36.85 -18.10 -34.05
CA VAL A 704 -37.64 -17.24 -33.14
C VAL A 704 -36.75 -16.36 -32.25
N ILE A 705 -35.54 -16.83 -31.94
CA ILE A 705 -34.57 -16.12 -31.11
C ILE A 705 -33.71 -15.19 -31.97
N SER A 706 -33.37 -15.60 -33.20
CA SER A 706 -32.74 -14.76 -34.23
C SER A 706 -33.55 -13.50 -34.52
N ASP A 707 -34.88 -13.63 -34.68
CA ASP A 707 -35.77 -12.49 -34.98
C ASP A 707 -35.94 -11.51 -33.80
N PHE A 708 -35.66 -11.96 -32.57
CA PHE A 708 -35.69 -11.14 -31.37
C PHE A 708 -34.39 -10.33 -31.16
N PHE A 709 -33.23 -10.94 -31.41
CA PHE A 709 -31.94 -10.27 -31.31
C PHE A 709 -31.62 -9.41 -32.54
N GLY A 710 -32.03 -9.82 -33.74
CA GLY A 710 -31.89 -9.04 -34.98
C GLY A 710 -32.74 -7.76 -35.00
N LYS A 711 -33.79 -7.67 -34.17
CA LYS A 711 -34.58 -6.43 -33.97
C LYS A 711 -33.98 -5.47 -32.93
N LEU A 712 -33.07 -5.94 -32.08
CA LEU A 712 -32.41 -5.16 -31.03
C LEU A 712 -31.03 -4.64 -31.48
N TYR A 713 -30.35 -5.42 -32.32
CA TYR A 713 -29.07 -5.09 -32.92
C TYR A 713 -29.18 -5.42 -34.40
N GLY A 714 -29.44 -4.41 -35.24
CA GLY A 714 -29.56 -4.61 -36.68
C GLY A 714 -28.35 -5.36 -37.25
N GLU A 715 -28.58 -6.18 -38.28
CA GLU A 715 -27.50 -6.85 -39.01
C GLU A 715 -26.55 -5.81 -39.64
N SER A 716 -25.42 -5.49 -38.98
CA SER A 716 -24.07 -5.32 -39.56
C SER A 716 -23.14 -4.43 -38.72
N SER A 717 -21.97 -4.96 -38.34
CA SER A 717 -20.66 -4.65 -38.93
C SER A 717 -19.53 -5.13 -38.01
N SER A 718 -18.46 -5.67 -38.60
CA SER A 718 -17.47 -6.53 -37.93
C SER A 718 -16.38 -5.82 -37.11
N HIS A 719 -16.50 -4.52 -36.81
CA HIS A 719 -15.42 -3.73 -36.19
C HIS A 719 -15.86 -2.73 -35.10
N THR A 720 -16.90 -3.05 -34.34
CA THR A 720 -17.26 -2.26 -33.15
C THR A 720 -16.46 -2.74 -31.93
N HIS A 721 -15.78 -1.84 -31.23
CA HIS A 721 -15.06 -2.09 -29.96
C HIS A 721 -15.48 -1.07 -28.90
N ALA A 722 -15.74 -1.54 -27.68
CA ALA A 722 -16.09 -0.68 -26.55
C ALA A 722 -15.41 -1.20 -25.28
N ASP A 723 -14.42 -0.47 -24.79
CA ASP A 723 -13.65 -0.86 -23.60
C ASP A 723 -14.12 -0.05 -22.40
N ILE A 724 -14.29 -0.68 -21.24
CA ILE A 724 -14.53 0.02 -19.98
C ILE A 724 -13.35 -0.23 -19.05
N PHE A 725 -12.83 0.82 -18.42
CA PHE A 725 -11.79 0.72 -17.42
C PHE A 725 -12.17 1.45 -16.14
N ALA A 726 -11.63 0.95 -15.02
CA ALA A 726 -11.80 1.58 -13.72
C ALA A 726 -10.46 1.66 -12.98
N ARG A 727 -10.18 2.83 -12.38
CA ARG A 727 -9.10 3.01 -11.41
C ARG A 727 -9.69 3.23 -10.01
N PHE A 728 -9.01 2.71 -9.00
CA PHE A 728 -9.31 3.02 -7.61
C PHE A 728 -8.04 3.51 -6.96
N MET A 729 -8.14 4.62 -6.23
CA MET A 729 -7.03 5.21 -5.50
C MET A 729 -5.80 5.57 -6.36
N GLY A 730 -6.02 5.99 -7.60
CA GLY A 730 -4.98 6.38 -8.56
C GLY A 730 -4.40 5.20 -9.35
N HIS A 731 -4.93 4.00 -9.14
CA HIS A 731 -4.41 2.76 -9.71
C HIS A 731 -5.44 2.01 -10.54
N GLU A 732 -5.07 1.62 -11.76
CA GLU A 732 -5.97 1.03 -12.75
C GLU A 732 -6.26 -0.46 -12.52
N ILE A 733 -7.43 -0.81 -11.96
CA ILE A 733 -7.76 -2.18 -11.52
C ILE A 733 -8.02 -3.13 -12.69
N THR A 734 -8.77 -2.68 -13.69
CA THR A 734 -9.19 -3.51 -14.83
C THR A 734 -9.48 -2.63 -16.04
N PHE A 735 -9.26 -3.19 -17.22
CA PHE A 735 -9.93 -2.82 -18.47
C PHE A 735 -10.64 -4.07 -19.00
N ALA A 736 -11.73 -3.93 -19.73
CA ALA A 736 -12.43 -5.04 -20.37
C ALA A 736 -12.99 -4.60 -21.72
N ASP A 737 -12.68 -5.35 -22.79
CA ASP A 737 -13.32 -5.21 -24.10
C ASP A 737 -14.71 -5.86 -24.04
N VAL A 738 -15.75 -5.03 -23.98
CA VAL A 738 -17.15 -5.47 -23.93
C VAL A 738 -17.59 -6.04 -25.29
N ALA A 739 -16.94 -5.64 -26.39
CA ALA A 739 -17.33 -6.02 -27.74
C ALA A 739 -16.68 -7.32 -28.21
N GLN A 740 -15.45 -7.64 -27.79
CA GLN A 740 -14.83 -8.94 -28.12
C GLN A 740 -15.53 -10.10 -27.39
N SER A 741 -16.07 -9.85 -26.21
CA SER A 741 -16.95 -10.79 -25.49
C SER A 741 -18.36 -10.93 -26.14
N LEU A 742 -18.65 -10.13 -27.17
CA LEU A 742 -19.89 -10.14 -27.97
C LEU A 742 -19.63 -10.46 -29.46
N LYS A 743 -18.37 -10.57 -29.91
CA LYS A 743 -18.02 -10.89 -31.31
C LYS A 743 -18.12 -12.39 -31.57
N GLY A 744 -18.97 -12.78 -32.52
CA GLY A 744 -19.24 -14.19 -32.85
C GLY A 744 -20.29 -14.85 -31.96
N VAL A 745 -20.83 -14.09 -31.02
CA VAL A 745 -21.88 -14.49 -30.09
C VAL A 745 -23.23 -14.42 -30.81
N THR A 746 -23.45 -15.38 -31.72
CA THR A 746 -24.79 -15.71 -32.19
C THR A 746 -25.63 -16.19 -31.01
N ALA A 747 -26.96 -16.07 -31.09
CA ALA A 747 -27.83 -16.68 -30.08
C ALA A 747 -27.48 -18.17 -29.87
N ASP A 748 -27.11 -18.87 -30.95
CA ASP A 748 -26.71 -20.27 -30.94
C ASP A 748 -25.42 -20.55 -30.16
N THR A 749 -24.42 -19.64 -30.18
CA THR A 749 -23.16 -19.82 -29.44
C THR A 749 -23.27 -19.41 -27.97
N LEU A 750 -24.15 -18.45 -27.61
CA LEU A 750 -24.52 -18.23 -26.20
C LEU A 750 -25.29 -19.40 -25.63
N ILE A 751 -26.21 -19.95 -26.43
CA ILE A 751 -26.96 -21.16 -26.10
C ILE A 751 -25.97 -22.31 -25.94
N GLU A 752 -25.13 -22.62 -26.91
CA GLU A 752 -24.13 -23.70 -26.78
C GLU A 752 -23.12 -23.46 -25.65
N THR A 753 -22.65 -22.25 -25.40
CA THR A 753 -21.68 -21.98 -24.31
C THR A 753 -22.36 -22.03 -22.95
N PHE A 754 -23.58 -21.50 -22.83
CA PHE A 754 -24.39 -21.59 -21.62
C PHE A 754 -24.80 -23.05 -21.36
N PHE A 755 -25.30 -23.77 -22.36
CA PHE A 755 -25.71 -25.17 -22.24
C PHE A 755 -24.52 -26.12 -22.11
N SER A 756 -23.38 -25.91 -22.76
CA SER A 756 -22.17 -26.72 -22.53
C SER A 756 -21.51 -26.42 -21.19
N PHE A 757 -21.53 -25.18 -20.71
CA PHE A 757 -21.12 -24.84 -19.34
C PHE A 757 -22.09 -25.46 -18.33
N PHE A 758 -23.40 -25.40 -18.59
CA PHE A 758 -24.44 -25.98 -17.74
C PHE A 758 -24.40 -27.51 -17.76
N GLU A 759 -24.22 -28.15 -18.92
CA GLU A 759 -24.05 -29.60 -19.14
C GLU A 759 -22.74 -30.12 -18.55
N ASN A 760 -21.61 -29.43 -18.77
CA ASN A 760 -20.35 -29.75 -18.09
C ASN A 760 -20.49 -29.57 -16.57
N SER A 761 -21.16 -28.52 -16.09
CA SER A 761 -21.44 -28.34 -14.66
C SER A 761 -22.41 -29.38 -14.11
N LEU A 762 -23.35 -29.88 -14.93
CA LEU A 762 -24.32 -30.94 -14.63
C LEU A 762 -23.66 -32.32 -14.55
N GLU A 763 -22.66 -32.58 -15.40
CA GLU A 763 -21.84 -33.79 -15.32
C GLU A 763 -20.95 -33.79 -14.06
N HIS A 764 -20.46 -32.62 -13.62
CA HIS A 764 -19.76 -32.44 -12.35
C HIS A 764 -20.68 -32.47 -11.10
N MET A 765 -22.02 -32.48 -11.28
CA MET A 765 -23.01 -32.58 -10.20
C MET A 765 -23.51 -34.01 -9.93
N LYS A 766 -23.16 -34.98 -10.80
CA LYS A 766 -23.27 -36.41 -10.47
C LYS A 766 -22.20 -36.69 -9.41
N ASP A 767 -22.61 -36.91 -8.16
CA ASP A 767 -21.76 -37.02 -6.97
C ASP A 767 -21.16 -35.68 -6.48
N LEU A 768 -22.03 -34.76 -6.07
CA LEU A 768 -21.64 -33.49 -5.44
C LEU A 768 -20.85 -33.76 -4.15
N ASN A 769 -19.54 -33.55 -4.18
CA ASN A 769 -18.64 -33.58 -3.03
C ASN A 769 -17.72 -32.34 -3.05
N LEU A 770 -18.26 -31.21 -2.61
CA LEU A 770 -17.53 -29.95 -2.48
C LEU A 770 -16.99 -29.84 -1.06
N ASN A 771 -15.68 -29.61 -0.90
CA ASN A 771 -15.10 -29.32 0.41
C ASN A 771 -14.05 -28.21 0.26
N THR A 772 -14.43 -26.96 0.57
CA THR A 772 -13.57 -25.79 0.36
C THR A 772 -13.41 -24.94 1.63
N ALA A 773 -12.28 -24.25 1.75
CA ALA A 773 -12.03 -23.24 2.76
C ALA A 773 -11.27 -22.06 2.19
N ARG A 774 -11.60 -20.87 2.69
CA ARG A 774 -11.06 -19.57 2.30
C ARG A 774 -10.71 -18.77 3.53
N THR A 775 -9.69 -17.93 3.42
CA THR A 775 -9.28 -17.05 4.51
C THR A 775 -9.10 -15.62 4.01
N ALA A 776 -9.38 -14.66 4.89
CA ALA A 776 -9.10 -13.26 4.67
C ALA A 776 -8.59 -12.62 5.95
N GLN A 777 -7.70 -11.64 5.82
CA GLN A 777 -7.27 -10.83 6.96
C GLN A 777 -7.39 -9.35 6.67
N LEU A 778 -8.02 -8.62 7.57
CA LEU A 778 -7.95 -7.17 7.67
C LEU A 778 -6.91 -6.82 8.73
N SER A 779 -5.92 -5.99 8.43
CA SER A 779 -4.94 -5.55 9.43
C SER A 779 -4.58 -4.09 9.32
N MET A 780 -4.37 -3.47 10.48
CA MET A 780 -3.91 -2.11 10.71
C MET A 780 -2.75 -2.21 11.71
N ASP A 781 -1.55 -1.78 11.34
CA ASP A 781 -0.39 -1.70 12.25
C ASP A 781 0.18 -0.29 12.15
N TYR A 782 -0.06 0.50 13.19
CA TYR A 782 0.56 1.81 13.35
C TYR A 782 1.62 1.76 14.43
N SER A 783 2.81 2.24 14.09
CA SER A 783 3.95 2.35 14.99
C SER A 783 4.36 3.82 15.06
N LEU A 784 4.03 4.47 16.17
CA LEU A 784 4.31 5.89 16.41
C LEU A 784 5.58 6.01 17.27
N PRO A 785 6.71 6.48 16.70
CA PRO A 785 7.93 6.66 17.48
C PRO A 785 7.75 7.69 18.59
N THR A 786 8.38 7.43 19.74
CA THR A 786 8.50 8.34 20.88
C THR A 786 9.95 8.76 21.08
N ILE A 787 10.20 9.81 21.87
CA ILE A 787 11.56 10.32 22.09
C ILE A 787 12.44 9.30 22.82
N GLN A 788 11.85 8.35 23.53
CA GLN A 788 12.58 7.27 24.20
C GLN A 788 12.96 6.12 23.25
N GLY A 789 12.56 6.16 21.98
CA GLY A 789 12.88 5.14 20.98
C GLY A 789 12.03 3.86 21.09
N THR A 790 10.99 3.84 21.92
CA THR A 790 10.02 2.73 22.01
C THR A 790 8.70 3.17 21.37
N PRO A 791 8.21 2.52 20.31
CA PRO A 791 7.02 2.99 19.63
C PRO A 791 5.76 2.77 20.46
N LEU A 792 4.82 3.71 20.36
CA LEU A 792 3.41 3.46 20.67
C LEU A 792 2.80 2.71 19.48
N LYS A 793 2.38 1.47 19.72
CA LYS A 793 1.77 0.57 18.74
C LYS A 793 0.25 0.62 18.84
N LEU A 794 -0.41 0.76 17.69
CA LEU A 794 -1.85 0.59 17.51
C LEU A 794 -2.04 -0.52 16.46
N ASN A 795 -2.31 -1.74 16.94
CA ASN A 795 -2.51 -2.89 16.08
C ASN A 795 -4.00 -3.29 16.12
N LEU A 796 -4.61 -3.48 14.96
CA LEU A 796 -5.92 -4.09 14.83
C LEU A 796 -5.82 -5.12 13.72
N ALA A 797 -6.11 -6.38 14.00
CA ALA A 797 -6.14 -7.43 12.99
C ALA A 797 -7.40 -8.26 13.16
N ALA A 798 -8.09 -8.57 12.07
CA ALA A 798 -9.23 -9.48 12.04
C ALA A 798 -8.97 -10.52 10.95
N THR A 799 -8.76 -11.76 11.38
CA THR A 799 -8.61 -12.92 10.50
C THR A 799 -9.92 -13.68 10.47
N ALA A 800 -10.42 -14.03 9.29
CA ALA A 800 -11.61 -14.87 9.12
C ALA A 800 -11.27 -16.09 8.26
N VAL A 801 -11.74 -17.26 8.68
CA VAL A 801 -11.68 -18.51 7.93
C VAL A 801 -13.11 -18.96 7.72
N ALA A 802 -13.52 -19.12 6.46
CA ALA A 802 -14.83 -19.62 6.09
C ALA A 802 -14.66 -20.91 5.30
N GLY A 803 -15.50 -21.90 5.57
CA GLY A 803 -15.51 -23.15 4.84
C GLY A 803 -16.91 -23.61 4.50
N LEU A 804 -17.01 -24.33 3.39
CA LEU A 804 -18.26 -24.91 2.90
C LEU A 804 -17.98 -26.34 2.48
N LYS A 805 -18.68 -27.27 3.12
CA LYS A 805 -18.72 -28.66 2.73
C LYS A 805 -20.12 -29.01 2.23
N MET A 806 -20.24 -29.57 1.03
CA MET A 806 -21.50 -30.01 0.44
C MET A 806 -21.36 -31.45 -0.06
N GLU A 807 -22.27 -32.32 0.35
CA GLU A 807 -22.32 -33.73 -0.07
C GLU A 807 -23.72 -34.05 -0.61
N GLY A 808 -23.84 -34.65 -1.78
CA GLY A 808 -25.16 -35.03 -2.30
C GLY A 808 -25.12 -35.82 -3.61
N ASN A 809 -26.13 -36.67 -3.80
CA ASN A 809 -26.34 -37.37 -5.08
C ASN A 809 -27.45 -36.63 -5.84
N VAL A 810 -27.05 -35.61 -6.62
CA VAL A 810 -28.00 -34.76 -7.36
C VAL A 810 -28.07 -35.24 -8.80
N ASN A 811 -28.99 -36.17 -9.07
CA ASN A 811 -29.27 -36.60 -10.44
C ASN A 811 -30.33 -35.68 -11.08
N ILE A 812 -29.90 -34.50 -11.53
CA ILE A 812 -30.78 -33.50 -12.16
C ILE A 812 -31.51 -34.07 -13.40
N GLY A 813 -30.91 -35.03 -14.10
CA GLY A 813 -31.55 -35.74 -15.22
C GLY A 813 -32.80 -36.50 -14.79
N GLN A 814 -32.77 -37.20 -13.65
CA GLN A 814 -33.95 -37.88 -13.07
C GLN A 814 -34.97 -36.91 -12.48
N ILE A 815 -34.52 -35.81 -11.86
CA ILE A 815 -35.41 -34.76 -11.31
C ILE A 815 -36.24 -34.10 -12.43
N LEU A 816 -35.63 -33.90 -13.61
CA LEU A 816 -36.27 -33.26 -14.76
C LEU A 816 -37.09 -34.26 -15.62
N SER A 817 -36.67 -35.53 -15.70
CA SER A 817 -37.36 -36.53 -16.52
C SER A 817 -38.51 -37.25 -15.81
N ASP A 818 -38.43 -37.44 -14.48
CA ASP A 818 -39.40 -38.24 -13.72
C ASP A 818 -39.70 -37.59 -12.35
N LEU A 819 -40.56 -36.56 -12.37
CA LEU A 819 -41.08 -35.85 -11.19
C LEU A 819 -41.93 -36.74 -10.26
N GLY A 820 -42.17 -38.01 -10.60
CA GLY A 820 -43.04 -38.91 -9.84
C GLY A 820 -42.40 -39.56 -8.62
N ASN A 821 -41.06 -39.74 -8.60
CA ASN A 821 -40.35 -40.50 -7.55
C ASN A 821 -38.87 -40.13 -7.36
N SER A 822 -38.47 -38.88 -7.62
CA SER A 822 -37.08 -38.44 -7.40
C SER A 822 -36.80 -38.18 -5.91
N HIS A 823 -35.81 -38.88 -5.35
CA HIS A 823 -35.26 -38.61 -4.00
C HIS A 823 -33.87 -37.99 -4.16
N THR A 824 -33.67 -36.78 -3.66
CA THR A 824 -32.37 -36.10 -3.71
C THR A 824 -32.04 -35.52 -2.36
N GLY A 825 -30.91 -35.94 -1.79
CA GLY A 825 -30.40 -35.43 -0.52
C GLY A 825 -29.15 -34.58 -0.75
N ILE A 826 -29.14 -33.37 -0.21
CA ILE A 826 -27.97 -32.48 -0.18
C ILE A 826 -27.67 -32.15 1.27
N LYS A 827 -26.47 -32.50 1.74
CA LYS A 827 -25.95 -32.09 3.04
C LYS A 827 -25.08 -30.86 2.85
N VAL A 828 -25.28 -29.84 3.67
CA VAL A 828 -24.54 -28.57 3.61
C VAL A 828 -24.02 -28.25 5.00
N PHE A 829 -22.71 -28.08 5.12
CA PHE A 829 -22.02 -27.75 6.37
C PHE A 829 -21.17 -26.48 6.18
N PRO A 830 -21.76 -25.29 6.41
CA PRO A 830 -20.99 -24.05 6.45
C PRO A 830 -20.34 -23.85 7.82
N GLY A 831 -19.08 -23.45 7.81
CA GLY A 831 -18.30 -23.11 9.01
C GLY A 831 -17.65 -21.74 8.88
N LEU A 832 -17.67 -20.97 9.96
CA LEU A 832 -17.02 -19.67 10.06
C LEU A 832 -16.25 -19.59 11.38
N SER A 833 -15.02 -19.13 11.29
CA SER A 833 -14.18 -18.75 12.43
C SER A 833 -13.60 -17.37 12.16
N VAL A 834 -13.66 -16.48 13.15
CA VAL A 834 -13.10 -15.13 13.08
C VAL A 834 -12.34 -14.86 14.36
N GLN A 835 -11.12 -14.36 14.23
CA GLN A 835 -10.29 -13.87 15.33
C GLN A 835 -9.98 -12.39 15.08
N ALA A 836 -10.51 -11.51 15.91
CA ALA A 836 -10.15 -10.10 15.94
C ALA A 836 -9.25 -9.81 17.15
N THR A 837 -8.08 -9.22 16.92
CA THR A 837 -7.15 -8.76 17.94
C THR A 837 -6.96 -7.25 17.83
N GLY A 838 -7.01 -6.56 18.95
CA GLY A 838 -6.73 -5.13 19.06
C GLY A 838 -5.66 -4.91 20.11
N PHE A 839 -4.67 -4.06 19.86
CA PHE A 839 -3.64 -3.71 20.83
C PHE A 839 -3.34 -2.22 20.75
N VAL A 840 -3.31 -1.58 21.91
CA VAL A 840 -2.84 -0.20 22.08
C VAL A 840 -1.85 -0.17 23.23
N GLY A 841 -0.60 0.19 22.94
CA GLY A 841 0.40 0.37 23.98
C GLY A 841 1.84 0.37 23.47
N PHE A 842 2.78 0.32 24.41
CA PHE A 842 4.20 0.28 24.11
C PHE A 842 4.66 -1.16 23.95
N GLU A 843 5.24 -1.47 22.80
CA GLU A 843 5.73 -2.81 22.48
C GLU A 843 7.19 -2.73 22.06
N CYS A 844 8.00 -3.57 22.70
CA CYS A 844 9.38 -3.87 22.34
C CYS A 844 9.54 -5.39 22.33
N ARG A 845 10.60 -5.93 21.72
CA ARG A 845 10.74 -7.38 21.47
C ARG A 845 10.51 -8.28 22.69
N PHE A 846 10.87 -7.81 23.88
CA PHE A 846 10.78 -8.58 25.13
C PHE A 846 9.76 -8.03 26.13
N THR A 847 9.14 -6.87 25.87
CA THR A 847 8.28 -6.19 26.82
C THR A 847 7.09 -5.56 26.12
N LYS A 848 5.88 -5.86 26.60
CA LYS A 848 4.62 -5.36 26.06
C LYS A 848 3.79 -4.76 27.18
N VAL A 849 3.50 -3.47 27.10
CA VAL A 849 2.73 -2.72 28.10
C VAL A 849 1.58 -2.02 27.40
N GLY A 850 0.35 -2.42 27.69
CA GLY A 850 -0.80 -1.88 26.98
C GLY A 850 -2.10 -2.60 27.26
N ILE A 851 -3.09 -2.30 26.43
CA ILE A 851 -4.41 -2.93 26.44
C ILE A 851 -4.48 -3.83 25.21
N GLU A 852 -4.82 -5.09 25.42
CA GLU A 852 -5.01 -6.07 24.36
C GLU A 852 -6.44 -6.60 24.39
N MET A 853 -7.12 -6.58 23.26
CA MET A 853 -8.46 -7.13 23.07
C MET A 853 -8.34 -8.35 22.17
N GLN A 854 -8.99 -9.45 22.56
CA GLN A 854 -9.10 -10.65 21.76
C GLN A 854 -10.57 -11.02 21.67
N ASN A 855 -11.11 -11.03 20.45
CA ASN A 855 -12.49 -11.37 20.18
C ASN A 855 -12.55 -12.52 19.19
N THR A 856 -13.34 -13.54 19.49
CA THR A 856 -13.59 -14.66 18.59
C THR A 856 -15.06 -14.72 18.23
N ILE A 857 -15.35 -14.94 16.95
CA ILE A 857 -16.69 -15.24 16.46
C ILE A 857 -16.60 -16.57 15.73
N SER A 858 -17.41 -17.54 16.12
CA SER A 858 -17.49 -18.83 15.43
C SER A 858 -18.93 -19.23 15.17
N SER A 859 -19.13 -19.92 14.05
CA SER A 859 -20.41 -20.51 13.66
C SER A 859 -20.11 -21.85 13.01
N ALA A 860 -20.75 -22.90 13.50
CA ALA A 860 -20.66 -24.24 12.94
C ALA A 860 -22.09 -24.75 12.76
N THR A 861 -22.57 -24.68 11.52
CA THR A 861 -23.94 -25.11 11.20
C THR A 861 -23.88 -26.22 10.16
N GLY A 862 -24.89 -27.08 10.18
CA GLY A 862 -24.97 -28.22 9.27
C GLY A 862 -26.39 -28.70 9.16
N ALA A 863 -26.87 -28.88 7.94
CA ALA A 863 -28.20 -29.41 7.69
C ALA A 863 -28.19 -30.35 6.49
N ALA A 864 -29.00 -31.39 6.54
CA ALA A 864 -29.32 -32.20 5.37
C ALA A 864 -30.70 -31.77 4.84
N ILE A 865 -30.74 -31.40 3.58
CA ILE A 865 -31.95 -31.06 2.84
C ILE A 865 -32.29 -32.26 1.96
N ASN A 866 -33.34 -32.97 2.34
CA ASN A 866 -33.92 -34.05 1.56
C ASN A 866 -35.11 -33.50 0.76
N ILE A 867 -34.99 -33.55 -0.57
CA ILE A 867 -36.03 -33.12 -1.49
C ILE A 867 -36.70 -34.38 -2.05
N ARG A 868 -38.02 -34.49 -1.84
CA ARG A 868 -38.84 -35.55 -2.40
C ARG A 868 -39.93 -34.95 -3.28
N THR A 869 -40.14 -35.51 -4.46
CA THR A 869 -41.27 -35.16 -5.31
C THR A 869 -42.27 -36.31 -5.27
N THR A 870 -43.50 -36.03 -4.86
CA THR A 870 -44.58 -37.02 -4.77
C THR A 870 -45.28 -37.20 -6.12
N GLU A 871 -45.99 -38.32 -6.32
CA GLU A 871 -46.75 -38.63 -7.55
C GLU A 871 -47.73 -37.50 -7.98
N ASN A 872 -48.20 -36.68 -7.02
CA ASN A 872 -49.07 -35.53 -7.25
C ASN A 872 -48.33 -34.22 -7.58
N LYS A 873 -47.03 -34.28 -7.90
CA LYS A 873 -46.14 -33.13 -8.14
C LYS A 873 -46.01 -32.17 -6.94
N LYS A 874 -46.26 -32.64 -5.71
CA LYS A 874 -45.93 -31.86 -4.52
C LYS A 874 -44.45 -32.05 -4.20
N ILE A 875 -43.75 -30.96 -3.94
CA ILE A 875 -42.37 -30.95 -3.46
C ILE A 875 -42.42 -30.98 -1.93
N GLU A 876 -41.88 -32.04 -1.34
CA GLU A 876 -41.65 -32.14 0.09
C GLU A 876 -40.18 -31.85 0.38
N LEU A 877 -39.94 -30.89 1.26
CA LEU A 877 -38.63 -30.48 1.75
C LEU A 877 -38.51 -30.95 3.20
N GLU A 878 -37.69 -31.95 3.44
CA GLU A 878 -37.35 -32.44 4.77
C GLU A 878 -35.97 -31.91 5.16
N LEU A 879 -35.94 -31.08 6.20
CA LEU A 879 -34.72 -30.46 6.73
C LEU A 879 -34.30 -31.20 8.00
N GLU A 880 -33.23 -31.98 7.92
CA GLU A 880 -32.61 -32.63 9.08
C GLU A 880 -31.54 -31.71 9.67
N ILE A 881 -31.71 -31.35 10.94
CA ILE A 881 -30.79 -30.50 11.72
C ILE A 881 -30.31 -31.35 12.91
N PRO A 882 -29.02 -31.30 13.29
CA PRO A 882 -28.53 -32.02 14.47
C PRO A 882 -29.19 -31.55 15.77
N ASP A 883 -29.27 -32.44 16.77
CA ASP A 883 -29.90 -32.19 18.08
C ASP A 883 -29.33 -30.96 18.81
N LYS A 884 -28.06 -30.61 18.56
CA LYS A 884 -27.40 -29.43 19.09
C LYS A 884 -26.60 -28.75 18.00
N MET A 885 -26.94 -27.50 17.70
CA MET A 885 -26.26 -26.68 16.69
C MET A 885 -25.81 -25.36 17.29
N GLU A 886 -24.54 -25.02 17.14
CA GLU A 886 -23.97 -23.76 17.60
C GLU A 886 -24.02 -22.72 16.46
N LEU A 887 -25.15 -22.01 16.39
CA LEU A 887 -25.42 -21.00 15.35
C LEU A 887 -24.40 -19.87 15.36
N LEU A 888 -24.06 -19.36 16.54
CA LEU A 888 -23.14 -18.25 16.72
C LEU A 888 -22.59 -18.25 18.15
N ASN A 889 -21.27 -18.17 18.25
CA ASN A 889 -20.56 -17.99 19.51
C ASN A 889 -19.65 -16.78 19.40
N ILE A 890 -19.77 -15.87 20.36
CA ILE A 890 -19.00 -14.64 20.44
C ILE A 890 -18.33 -14.60 21.80
N LYS A 891 -16.99 -14.59 21.79
CA LYS A 891 -16.17 -14.38 22.99
C LYS A 891 -15.43 -13.07 22.84
N ALA A 892 -15.46 -12.22 23.88
CA ALA A 892 -14.75 -10.95 23.91
C ALA A 892 -13.94 -10.86 25.20
N GLU A 893 -12.62 -10.81 25.09
CA GLU A 893 -11.68 -10.77 26.20
C GLU A 893 -10.81 -9.52 26.10
N THR A 894 -10.54 -8.88 27.22
CA THR A 894 -9.65 -7.71 27.29
C THR A 894 -8.63 -7.93 28.39
N TYR A 895 -7.36 -7.83 28.02
CA TYR A 895 -6.20 -8.05 28.86
C TYR A 895 -5.43 -6.76 29.07
N LEU A 896 -4.90 -6.59 30.29
CA LEU A 896 -3.90 -5.60 30.59
C LEU A 896 -2.53 -6.27 30.51
N GLN A 897 -1.72 -5.87 29.53
CA GLN A 897 -0.34 -6.33 29.38
C GLN A 897 0.56 -5.44 30.24
N SER A 898 1.41 -6.03 31.09
CA SER A 898 2.25 -5.31 32.06
C SER A 898 3.68 -5.84 32.12
#